data_AF-A0A7W3RQX8-F1
#
_entry.id   AF-A0A7W3RQX8-F1
#
_cell.length_a   1.000
_cell.length_b   1.000
_cell.length_c   1.000
_cell.angle_alpha   90.00
_cell.angle_beta   90.00
_cell.angle_gamma   90.00
#
_symmetry.space_group_name_H-M   'P 1'
#
loop_
_entity.id
_entity.type
_entity.pdbx_description
1 polymer ?
#
loop_
_entity_poly.entity_id
_entity_poly.type
_entity_poly.pdbx_seq_one_letter_code
_entity_poly.pdbx_strand_id
1 'polypeptide(L)'
;MSGTAARRRTFSDTLAGYVTYFSPTGRRFGLRTSDEREFTVHLPRNVASRIVRNLGDGYRDTTDATLDMLAEGRYLFAYGICYEWEDGQRFEAKEITFPEERRGAYVFEHPAWWVQQAAAVADFYLRGHFPDGTYDWRNFRTQLTLHGTHLPDFTGEDVRQETDTISRLVYGLSTAYLLTGEDRFLDAAESGTEYLREHMRVADEQDGFVYWYHGIDVMPSGQRKVYASEFGDDVDAIPMYEQIYALAGPTQTYRITGDPRILKDIDGTVALFERFFRDRERGGFFSHIDPITLDPNADSLGPNRSRKNWNSIGDHAPAYLINAYLATGRQDFAHLLEETADTIVERFPDEPNSPFVQERFHADWSPDRTWGWQQDRAVVGHNLKIAWNLTRIKSLVDKGGYGALAERIAEIMPAAGSDQMRGGWYDVVERKADPDSGMHRMVWHDRKAWWQQEQAILAYLILAGTTNDPEHLRLAREAASFHNAFFLDYDDGGVYFNVQANGIPYLLGTERLKGSHSMAGYHSLELCYLAAAYTGLLISNDTLTLHFRPRPSDLPERTLRVAPDLLPAGSVELTAVWVDGQPYHHFDAKELTVKLPEGGEPVRVRVELEAAQMRLRMRTEFDGGTAHVRCAGVIDTAELEKFRRILGEVMSAEPQRVEFHLCEVAAMGRPAINELLFQRTKAGLDVDFVIVGCALPDVADALLATDAFLLEGGDACAHD
;
A
#
# COMPACT_ATOMS: atom_id res chain seq x y z
N MET A 1 7.86 -20.16 -57.81
CA MET A 1 7.12 -20.73 -56.67
C MET A 1 8.03 -20.70 -55.46
N SER A 2 8.01 -19.62 -54.68
CA SER A 2 8.62 -19.58 -53.35
C SER A 2 7.55 -20.01 -52.36
N GLY A 3 7.66 -21.24 -51.83
CA GLY A 3 6.78 -21.68 -50.76
C GLY A 3 7.05 -20.82 -49.53
N THR A 4 6.09 -19.99 -49.14
CA THR A 4 6.05 -19.36 -47.83
C THR A 4 6.00 -20.47 -46.80
N ALA A 5 7.05 -20.60 -45.98
CA ALA A 5 7.03 -21.54 -44.88
C ALA A 5 5.84 -21.20 -43.96
N ALA A 6 4.97 -22.18 -43.69
CA ALA A 6 3.83 -21.99 -42.80
C ALA A 6 4.29 -21.39 -41.47
N ARG A 7 3.75 -20.22 -41.12
CA ARG A 7 4.15 -19.48 -39.92
C ARG A 7 3.60 -20.21 -38.69
N ARG A 8 4.46 -20.96 -38.00
CA ARG A 8 4.16 -21.57 -36.70
C ARG A 8 4.93 -20.85 -35.62
N ARG A 9 4.26 -20.50 -34.52
CA ARG A 9 4.89 -19.87 -33.36
C ARG A 9 4.45 -20.57 -32.09
N THR A 10 5.38 -20.77 -31.17
CA THR A 10 5.11 -21.31 -29.84
C THR A 10 5.81 -20.44 -28.82
N PHE A 11 5.09 -19.99 -27.80
CA PHE A 11 5.65 -19.21 -26.69
C PHE A 11 4.80 -19.40 -25.44
N SER A 12 5.39 -19.17 -24.27
CA SER A 12 4.66 -19.16 -23.00
C SER A 12 4.23 -17.74 -22.65
N ASP A 13 3.03 -17.60 -22.10
CA ASP A 13 2.50 -16.29 -21.71
C ASP A 13 1.45 -16.41 -20.60
N THR A 14 1.10 -15.26 -20.01
CA THR A 14 0.03 -15.12 -19.01
C THR A 14 -1.13 -14.36 -19.62
N LEU A 15 -2.36 -14.79 -19.35
CA LEU A 15 -3.59 -14.03 -19.60
C LEU A 15 -4.23 -13.70 -18.24
N ALA A 16 -4.67 -12.47 -18.07
CA ALA A 16 -5.39 -12.01 -16.89
C ALA A 16 -6.76 -11.49 -17.30
N GLY A 17 -7.82 -11.87 -16.57
CA GLY A 17 -9.15 -11.42 -16.95
C GLY A 17 -10.28 -12.13 -16.24
N TYR A 18 -11.50 -11.89 -16.71
CA TYR A 18 -12.73 -12.42 -16.17
C TYR A 18 -13.23 -13.61 -16.99
N VAL A 19 -13.60 -14.70 -16.32
CA VAL A 19 -14.21 -15.85 -16.97
C VAL A 19 -15.55 -15.45 -17.59
N THR A 20 -15.76 -15.73 -18.88
CA THR A 20 -17.00 -15.40 -19.61
C THR A 20 -17.91 -16.61 -19.82
N TYR A 21 -17.33 -17.80 -19.92
CA TYR A 21 -18.05 -19.06 -19.96
C TYR A 21 -17.13 -20.19 -19.53
N PHE A 22 -17.70 -21.30 -19.05
CA PHE A 22 -16.95 -22.53 -18.80
C PHE A 22 -17.66 -23.73 -19.46
N SER A 23 -16.89 -24.55 -20.19
CA SER A 23 -17.34 -25.78 -20.82
C SER A 23 -16.65 -26.98 -20.16
N PRO A 24 -17.28 -27.65 -19.18
CA PRO A 24 -16.70 -28.81 -18.51
C PRO A 24 -16.39 -29.96 -19.49
N THR A 25 -17.30 -30.21 -20.43
CA THR A 25 -17.15 -31.26 -21.45
C THR A 25 -16.06 -30.94 -22.46
N GLY A 26 -15.96 -29.67 -22.87
CA GLY A 26 -14.92 -29.18 -23.78
C GLY A 26 -13.57 -28.94 -23.11
N ARG A 27 -13.49 -29.02 -21.78
CA ARG A 27 -12.33 -28.66 -20.95
C ARG A 27 -11.71 -27.33 -21.38
N ARG A 28 -12.54 -26.29 -21.45
CA ARG A 28 -12.13 -24.94 -21.86
C ARG A 28 -13.02 -23.88 -21.24
N PHE A 29 -12.51 -22.67 -21.13
CA PHE A 29 -13.28 -21.51 -20.68
C PHE A 29 -12.94 -20.29 -21.55
N GLY A 30 -13.85 -19.32 -21.59
CA GLY A 30 -13.59 -18.00 -22.16
C GLY A 30 -13.04 -17.06 -21.09
N LEU A 31 -12.07 -16.23 -21.48
CA LEU A 31 -11.40 -15.28 -20.60
C LEU A 31 -11.34 -13.93 -21.32
N ARG A 32 -11.96 -12.91 -20.71
CA ARG A 32 -11.95 -11.54 -21.22
C ARG A 32 -10.95 -10.69 -20.45
N THR A 33 -9.96 -10.16 -21.15
CA THR A 33 -8.93 -9.26 -20.61
C THR A 33 -9.48 -7.86 -20.37
N SER A 34 -8.74 -7.01 -19.65
CA SER A 34 -9.18 -5.65 -19.26
C SER A 34 -9.27 -4.67 -20.44
N ASP A 35 -8.77 -5.05 -21.61
CA ASP A 35 -8.95 -4.37 -22.90
C ASP A 35 -10.03 -5.03 -23.77
N GLU A 36 -10.94 -5.80 -23.15
CA GLU A 36 -12.11 -6.45 -23.77
C GLU A 36 -11.79 -7.52 -24.82
N ARG A 37 -10.53 -7.96 -24.97
CA ARG A 37 -10.20 -9.10 -25.85
C ARG A 37 -10.64 -10.41 -25.22
N GLU A 38 -11.28 -11.25 -26.04
CA GLU A 38 -11.77 -12.57 -25.63
C GLU A 38 -10.79 -13.68 -26.06
N PHE A 39 -10.39 -14.52 -25.11
CA PHE A 39 -9.54 -15.68 -25.34
C PHE A 39 -10.24 -16.98 -24.97
N THR A 40 -10.06 -18.03 -25.77
CA THR A 40 -10.45 -19.39 -25.35
C THR A 40 -9.26 -20.10 -24.74
N VAL A 41 -9.35 -20.40 -23.45
CA VAL A 41 -8.31 -21.10 -22.69
C VAL A 41 -8.65 -22.59 -22.61
N HIS A 42 -7.74 -23.43 -23.10
CA HIS A 42 -7.87 -24.88 -23.05
C HIS A 42 -7.22 -25.46 -21.80
N LEU A 43 -7.91 -26.40 -21.15
CA LEU A 43 -7.50 -27.06 -19.91
C LEU A 43 -6.96 -28.47 -20.19
N PRO A 44 -5.64 -28.65 -20.37
CA PRO A 44 -5.05 -29.98 -20.45
C PRO A 44 -5.25 -30.75 -19.13
N ARG A 45 -4.93 -32.04 -19.11
CA ARG A 45 -5.12 -32.88 -17.91
C ARG A 45 -4.17 -32.53 -16.77
N ASN A 46 -3.06 -31.87 -17.06
CA ASN A 46 -1.99 -31.53 -16.12
C ASN A 46 -1.98 -30.03 -15.75
N VAL A 47 -3.11 -29.34 -15.88
CA VAL A 47 -3.23 -27.96 -15.39
C VAL A 47 -3.21 -27.98 -13.86
N ALA A 48 -2.34 -27.18 -13.25
CA ALA A 48 -2.36 -26.91 -11.82
C ALA A 48 -3.18 -25.65 -11.55
N SER A 49 -3.80 -25.55 -10.39
CA SER A 49 -4.37 -24.28 -9.95
C SER A 49 -4.16 -24.02 -8.48
N ARG A 50 -4.16 -22.74 -8.12
CA ARG A 50 -3.97 -22.28 -6.74
C ARG A 50 -4.77 -21.02 -6.47
N ILE A 51 -5.04 -20.78 -5.19
CA ILE A 51 -5.44 -19.45 -4.70
C ILE A 51 -4.18 -18.66 -4.32
N VAL A 52 -4.21 -17.34 -4.53
CA VAL A 52 -3.18 -16.43 -4.04
C VAL A 52 -3.01 -16.61 -2.53
N ARG A 53 -1.77 -16.63 -2.06
CA ARG A 53 -1.42 -16.77 -0.64
C ARG A 53 -0.57 -15.59 -0.21
N ASN A 54 -0.50 -15.33 1.10
CA ASN A 54 0.34 -14.26 1.61
C ASN A 54 1.75 -14.78 1.97
N LEU A 55 2.65 -13.86 2.33
CA LEU A 55 3.93 -14.23 2.94
C LEU A 55 3.68 -14.96 4.27
N GLY A 56 4.41 -16.05 4.50
CA GLY A 56 4.24 -16.93 5.66
C GLY A 56 3.18 -18.01 5.49
N ASP A 57 2.31 -17.92 4.47
CA ASP A 57 1.24 -18.90 4.24
C ASP A 57 1.74 -20.16 3.50
N GLY A 58 1.11 -21.29 3.83
CA GLY A 58 1.23 -22.53 3.07
C GLY A 58 0.70 -22.41 1.63
N TYR A 59 1.14 -23.30 0.75
CA TYR A 59 0.63 -23.36 -0.63
C TYR A 59 -0.86 -23.73 -0.63
N ARG A 60 -1.68 -22.94 -1.32
CA ARG A 60 -3.13 -23.13 -1.40
C ARG A 60 -3.52 -23.81 -2.71
N ASP A 61 -3.28 -25.12 -2.78
CA ASP A 61 -3.59 -25.94 -3.96
C ASP A 61 -5.11 -26.02 -4.21
N THR A 62 -5.53 -25.76 -5.44
CA THR A 62 -6.91 -25.95 -5.89
C THR A 62 -6.99 -26.83 -7.13
N THR A 63 -5.94 -27.58 -7.46
CA THR A 63 -5.84 -28.39 -8.67
C THR A 63 -7.04 -29.34 -8.82
N ASP A 64 -7.40 -30.06 -7.77
CA ASP A 64 -8.57 -30.97 -7.77
C ASP A 64 -9.91 -30.24 -7.91
N ALA A 65 -9.98 -28.99 -7.43
CA ALA A 65 -11.17 -28.13 -7.48
C ALA A 65 -11.18 -27.17 -8.68
N THR A 66 -10.21 -27.26 -9.60
CA THR A 66 -10.04 -26.26 -10.69
C THR A 66 -11.32 -26.03 -11.48
N LEU A 67 -12.08 -27.09 -11.76
CA LEU A 67 -13.32 -26.98 -12.55
C LEU A 67 -14.43 -26.26 -11.77
N ASP A 68 -14.52 -26.48 -10.46
CA ASP A 68 -15.49 -25.81 -9.59
C ASP A 68 -15.13 -24.33 -9.37
N MET A 69 -13.84 -24.02 -9.46
CA MET A 69 -13.32 -22.67 -9.33
C MET A 69 -13.60 -21.79 -10.56
N LEU A 70 -13.82 -22.37 -11.74
CA LEU A 70 -14.08 -21.65 -12.99
C LEU A 70 -15.55 -21.21 -13.08
N ALA A 71 -15.87 -20.12 -12.39
CA ALA A 71 -17.18 -19.48 -12.41
C ALA A 71 -17.19 -18.20 -13.25
N GLU A 72 -18.28 -17.96 -14.00
CA GLU A 72 -18.46 -16.74 -14.80
C GLU A 72 -18.35 -15.47 -13.94
N GLY A 73 -17.61 -14.48 -14.44
CA GLY A 73 -17.33 -13.22 -13.78
C GLY A 73 -16.21 -13.28 -12.73
N ARG A 74 -15.56 -14.44 -12.53
CA ARG A 74 -14.39 -14.57 -11.63
C ARG A 74 -13.12 -14.08 -12.33
N TYR A 75 -12.29 -13.32 -11.62
CA TYR A 75 -11.00 -12.87 -12.11
C TYR A 75 -9.91 -13.93 -11.85
N LEU A 76 -9.02 -14.15 -12.82
CA LEU A 76 -7.91 -15.10 -12.69
C LEU A 76 -6.71 -14.73 -13.56
N PHE A 77 -5.58 -15.36 -13.24
CA PHE A 77 -4.41 -15.43 -14.12
C PHE A 77 -4.27 -16.85 -14.68
N ALA A 78 -4.11 -16.98 -15.99
CA ALA A 78 -3.82 -18.24 -16.66
C ALA A 78 -2.45 -18.15 -17.34
N TYR A 79 -1.45 -18.84 -16.78
CA TYR A 79 -0.14 -19.00 -17.42
C TYR A 79 -0.15 -20.28 -18.27
N GLY A 80 0.30 -20.18 -19.52
CA GLY A 80 0.14 -21.25 -20.48
C GLY A 80 1.02 -21.12 -21.70
N ILE A 81 0.83 -22.04 -22.66
CA ILE A 81 1.55 -22.06 -23.92
C ILE A 81 0.59 -21.65 -25.04
N CYS A 82 0.96 -20.63 -25.80
CA CYS A 82 0.29 -20.24 -27.03
C CYS A 82 0.90 -21.01 -28.21
N TYR A 83 0.04 -21.65 -29.01
CA TYR A 83 0.36 -22.28 -30.26
C TYR A 83 -0.35 -21.53 -31.39
N GLU A 84 0.41 -20.92 -32.30
CA GLU A 84 -0.12 -20.19 -33.46
C GLU A 84 0.23 -20.93 -34.76
N TRP A 85 -0.71 -20.96 -35.70
CA TRP A 85 -0.54 -21.44 -37.07
C TRP A 85 -1.30 -20.53 -38.05
N GLU A 86 -1.17 -20.78 -39.35
CA GLU A 86 -1.62 -19.87 -40.41
C GLU A 86 -3.08 -19.42 -40.30
N ASP A 87 -3.98 -20.31 -39.85
CA ASP A 87 -5.41 -20.06 -39.74
C ASP A 87 -5.95 -20.24 -38.31
N GLY A 88 -5.11 -20.13 -37.28
CA GLY A 88 -5.60 -20.24 -35.92
C GLY A 88 -4.58 -20.16 -34.81
N GLN A 89 -5.10 -20.11 -33.58
CA GLN A 89 -4.32 -20.11 -32.36
C GLN A 89 -4.98 -20.98 -31.30
N ARG A 90 -4.18 -21.44 -30.34
CA ARG A 90 -4.64 -22.20 -29.18
C ARG A 90 -3.79 -21.84 -27.96
N PHE A 91 -4.44 -21.38 -26.91
CA PHE A 91 -3.80 -21.18 -25.61
C PHE A 91 -4.11 -22.36 -24.68
N GLU A 92 -3.09 -23.05 -24.21
CA GLU A 92 -3.22 -24.14 -23.23
C GLU A 92 -2.69 -23.71 -21.87
N ALA A 93 -3.58 -23.57 -20.89
CA ALA A 93 -3.21 -23.27 -19.52
C ALA A 93 -2.36 -24.40 -18.93
N LYS A 94 -1.29 -24.02 -18.23
CA LYS A 94 -0.47 -24.93 -17.40
C LYS A 94 -0.68 -24.62 -15.93
N GLU A 95 -0.88 -23.36 -15.58
CA GLU A 95 -1.17 -22.91 -14.23
C GLU A 95 -2.30 -21.87 -14.24
N ILE A 96 -3.20 -21.96 -13.26
CA ILE A 96 -4.24 -20.96 -12.99
C ILE A 96 -4.08 -20.44 -11.57
N THR A 97 -3.97 -19.13 -11.40
CA THR A 97 -3.90 -18.47 -10.10
C THR A 97 -5.17 -17.65 -9.88
N PHE A 98 -5.90 -17.97 -8.81
CA PHE A 98 -7.13 -17.29 -8.41
C PHE A 98 -6.84 -16.29 -7.28
N PRO A 99 -7.04 -14.98 -7.48
CA PRO A 99 -6.93 -13.98 -6.40
C PRO A 99 -8.12 -14.00 -5.45
N GLU A 100 -9.20 -14.65 -5.87
CA GLU A 100 -10.43 -14.80 -5.12
C GLU A 100 -10.53 -16.20 -4.52
N GLU A 101 -11.16 -16.37 -3.37
CA GLU A 101 -11.56 -17.70 -2.86
C GLU A 101 -12.83 -18.19 -3.57
N ARG A 102 -13.71 -17.24 -3.87
CA ARG A 102 -14.94 -17.36 -4.64
C ARG A 102 -15.25 -16.01 -5.27
N ARG A 103 -16.07 -15.97 -6.31
CA ARG A 103 -16.39 -14.74 -7.04
C ARG A 103 -16.79 -13.61 -6.09
N GLY A 104 -16.10 -12.48 -6.20
CA GLY A 104 -16.25 -11.26 -5.41
C GLY A 104 -15.48 -11.24 -4.09
N ALA A 105 -14.89 -12.35 -3.64
CA ALA A 105 -14.20 -12.46 -2.36
C ALA A 105 -12.68 -12.57 -2.57
N TYR A 106 -12.02 -11.42 -2.70
CA TYR A 106 -10.57 -11.33 -2.88
C TYR A 106 -9.84 -11.58 -1.56
N VAL A 107 -8.78 -12.41 -1.60
CA VAL A 107 -8.06 -12.81 -0.37
C VAL A 107 -7.43 -11.62 0.36
N PHE A 108 -7.00 -10.61 -0.40
CA PHE A 108 -6.33 -9.42 0.11
C PHE A 108 -7.30 -8.33 0.62
N GLU A 109 -8.61 -8.56 0.56
CA GLU A 109 -9.60 -7.74 1.25
C GLU A 109 -9.86 -8.21 2.68
N HIS A 110 -9.24 -9.32 3.10
CA HIS A 110 -9.28 -9.75 4.49
C HIS A 110 -8.55 -8.73 5.39
N PRO A 111 -9.13 -8.28 6.52
CA PRO A 111 -8.55 -7.21 7.35
C PRO A 111 -7.12 -7.47 7.83
N ALA A 112 -6.79 -8.73 8.09
CA ALA A 112 -5.45 -9.13 8.53
C ALA A 112 -4.42 -9.29 7.39
N TRP A 113 -4.83 -9.29 6.12
CA TRP A 113 -3.94 -9.63 5.00
C TRP A 113 -2.72 -8.70 4.92
N TRP A 114 -2.98 -7.40 4.88
CA TRP A 114 -1.91 -6.42 4.76
C TRP A 114 -1.11 -6.26 6.05
N VAL A 115 -1.73 -6.48 7.21
CA VAL A 115 -1.03 -6.50 8.51
C VAL A 115 -0.03 -7.66 8.58
N GLN A 116 -0.45 -8.86 8.18
CA GLN A 116 0.42 -10.03 8.09
C GLN A 116 1.56 -9.81 7.08
N GLN A 117 1.24 -9.26 5.90
CA GLN A 117 2.24 -8.99 4.88
C GLN A 117 3.28 -7.98 5.38
N ALA A 118 2.85 -6.92 6.08
CA ALA A 118 3.74 -5.94 6.67
C ALA A 118 4.70 -6.57 7.68
N ALA A 119 4.19 -7.39 8.61
CA ALA A 119 5.02 -8.09 9.59
C ALA A 119 6.07 -8.97 8.90
N ALA A 120 5.66 -9.78 7.90
CA ALA A 120 6.57 -10.67 7.18
C ALA A 120 7.64 -9.93 6.37
N VAL A 121 7.29 -8.81 5.73
CA VAL A 121 8.26 -7.97 5.00
C VAL A 121 9.22 -7.29 5.98
N ALA A 122 8.74 -6.75 7.10
CA ALA A 122 9.59 -6.12 8.10
C ALA A 122 10.56 -7.14 8.73
N ASP A 123 10.09 -8.34 9.04
CA ASP A 123 10.92 -9.43 9.56
C ASP A 123 11.99 -9.89 8.56
N PHE A 124 11.70 -9.85 7.26
CA PHE A 124 12.71 -10.10 6.23
C PHE A 124 13.89 -9.11 6.35
N TYR A 125 13.62 -7.81 6.47
CA TYR A 125 14.66 -6.79 6.59
C TYR A 125 15.39 -6.85 7.93
N LEU A 126 14.67 -7.07 9.05
CA LEU A 126 15.31 -7.23 10.36
C LEU A 126 16.27 -8.42 10.37
N ARG A 127 15.84 -9.57 9.84
CA ARG A 127 16.70 -10.75 9.72
C ARG A 127 17.91 -10.50 8.83
N GLY A 128 17.75 -9.71 7.76
CA GLY A 128 18.84 -9.42 6.83
C GLY A 128 19.90 -8.47 7.37
N HIS A 129 19.49 -7.42 8.09
CA HIS A 129 20.42 -6.43 8.64
C HIS A 129 20.90 -6.76 10.07
N PHE A 130 20.06 -7.43 10.86
CA PHE A 130 20.26 -7.65 12.30
C PHE A 130 19.95 -9.11 12.71
N PRO A 131 20.67 -10.10 12.13
CA PRO A 131 20.37 -11.53 12.34
C PRO A 131 20.54 -12.02 13.79
N ASP A 132 21.25 -11.26 14.64
CA ASP A 132 21.43 -11.54 16.06
C ASP A 132 20.35 -10.92 16.97
N GLY A 133 19.40 -10.18 16.37
CA GLY A 133 18.35 -9.47 17.10
C GLY A 133 18.81 -8.17 17.77
N THR A 134 20.05 -7.73 17.53
CA THR A 134 20.56 -6.44 18.02
C THR A 134 20.54 -5.40 16.90
N TYR A 135 19.73 -4.35 17.05
CA TYR A 135 19.54 -3.32 16.03
C TYR A 135 20.67 -2.28 16.00
N ASP A 136 21.89 -2.77 15.77
CA ASP A 136 23.10 -1.96 15.59
C ASP A 136 23.26 -1.54 14.13
N TRP A 137 22.81 -0.33 13.81
CA TRP A 137 22.81 0.23 12.45
C TRP A 137 24.21 0.43 11.84
N ARG A 138 25.29 0.29 12.60
CA ARG A 138 26.65 0.21 12.03
C ARG A 138 26.84 -1.04 11.15
N ASN A 139 26.01 -2.07 11.37
CA ASN A 139 25.99 -3.30 10.60
C ASN A 139 25.06 -3.24 9.38
N PHE A 140 24.20 -2.23 9.27
CA PHE A 140 23.34 -2.02 8.09
C PHE A 140 24.19 -1.92 6.82
N ARG A 141 23.68 -2.42 5.69
CA ARG A 141 24.27 -2.19 4.37
C ARG A 141 23.17 -1.84 3.39
N THR A 142 23.47 -0.95 2.46
CA THR A 142 22.50 -0.56 1.42
C THR A 142 22.05 -1.77 0.60
N GLN A 143 22.93 -2.76 0.38
CA GLN A 143 22.62 -3.92 -0.44
C GLN A 143 22.24 -5.16 0.38
N LEU A 144 21.10 -5.77 0.02
CA LEU A 144 20.71 -7.11 0.48
C LEU A 144 20.50 -8.04 -0.72
N THR A 145 21.04 -9.24 -0.62
CA THR A 145 20.82 -10.31 -1.59
C THR A 145 19.36 -10.75 -1.63
N LEU A 146 19.04 -11.59 -2.62
CA LEU A 146 17.73 -12.22 -2.75
C LEU A 146 17.30 -12.98 -1.48
N HIS A 147 18.26 -13.59 -0.78
CA HIS A 147 18.04 -14.38 0.43
C HIS A 147 17.97 -13.53 1.71
N GLY A 148 18.01 -12.20 1.59
CA GLY A 148 18.04 -11.31 2.76
C GLY A 148 19.33 -11.47 3.55
N THR A 149 20.47 -11.49 2.87
CA THR A 149 21.79 -11.41 3.51
C THR A 149 22.56 -10.25 2.93
N HIS A 150 23.52 -9.71 3.65
CA HIS A 150 24.50 -8.81 3.06
C HIS A 150 25.34 -9.53 1.98
N LEU A 151 25.94 -8.77 1.07
CA LEU A 151 26.79 -9.34 0.03
C LEU A 151 28.09 -9.92 0.61
N PRO A 152 28.67 -10.97 -0.01
CA PRO A 152 29.84 -11.68 0.53
C PRO A 152 31.12 -10.84 0.74
N ASP A 153 31.21 -9.64 0.16
CA ASP A 153 32.44 -8.83 0.12
C ASP A 153 32.37 -7.59 1.01
N PHE A 154 32.29 -7.80 2.33
CA PHE A 154 32.51 -6.76 3.35
C PHE A 154 33.94 -6.20 3.41
N THR A 155 34.77 -6.52 2.42
CA THR A 155 36.16 -6.11 2.32
C THR A 155 36.40 -5.30 1.05
N GLY A 156 35.73 -4.16 0.90
CA GLY A 156 36.30 -3.06 0.11
C GLY A 156 35.35 -2.19 -0.71
N GLU A 157 34.17 -2.69 -1.12
CA GLU A 157 33.29 -1.93 -2.03
C GLU A 157 31.95 -1.53 -1.39
N ASP A 158 31.31 -2.38 -0.57
CA ASP A 158 30.02 -2.08 0.08
C ASP A 158 30.20 -1.62 1.54
N VAL A 159 30.93 -0.51 1.71
CA VAL A 159 31.07 0.19 3.00
C VAL A 159 30.07 1.33 3.14
N ARG A 160 29.44 1.74 2.03
CA ARG A 160 28.51 2.85 1.98
C ARG A 160 27.20 2.47 2.67
N GLN A 161 26.74 3.39 3.50
CA GLN A 161 25.38 3.45 3.99
C GLN A 161 24.77 4.75 3.49
N GLU A 162 23.64 4.66 2.81
CA GLU A 162 22.94 5.82 2.25
C GLU A 162 21.84 6.28 3.20
N THR A 163 21.75 7.59 3.40
CA THR A 163 20.84 8.19 4.37
C THR A 163 19.38 7.93 4.03
N ASP A 164 19.00 8.14 2.78
CA ASP A 164 17.64 7.96 2.29
C ASP A 164 17.21 6.49 2.36
N THR A 165 18.10 5.56 2.06
CA THR A 165 17.88 4.11 2.16
C THR A 165 17.67 3.69 3.62
N ILE A 166 18.48 4.16 4.57
CA ILE A 166 18.26 3.91 6.01
C ILE A 166 16.93 4.50 6.46
N SER A 167 16.66 5.77 6.10
CA SER A 167 15.40 6.45 6.44
C SER A 167 14.17 5.70 5.90
N ARG A 168 14.23 5.19 4.68
CA ARG A 168 13.19 4.34 4.07
C ARG A 168 12.94 3.05 4.85
N LEU A 169 13.99 2.39 5.33
CA LEU A 169 13.83 1.22 6.18
C LEU A 169 13.23 1.60 7.54
N VAL A 170 13.68 2.69 8.16
CA VAL A 170 13.10 3.21 9.41
C VAL A 170 11.61 3.52 9.25
N TYR A 171 11.19 4.10 8.12
CA TYR A 171 9.78 4.32 7.80
C TYR A 171 9.02 2.99 7.77
N GLY A 172 9.57 1.99 7.07
CA GLY A 172 8.97 0.67 6.97
C GLY A 172 8.78 0.00 8.33
N LEU A 173 9.82 0.00 9.16
CA LEU A 173 9.80 -0.59 10.50
C LEU A 173 8.83 0.16 11.44
N SER A 174 8.82 1.49 11.40
CA SER A 174 7.84 2.30 12.13
C SER A 174 6.41 1.93 11.72
N THR A 175 6.18 1.80 10.43
CA THR A 175 4.88 1.45 9.85
C THR A 175 4.44 0.03 10.22
N ALA A 176 5.39 -0.92 10.28
CA ALA A 176 5.12 -2.27 10.77
C ALA A 176 4.70 -2.26 12.25
N TYR A 177 5.38 -1.48 13.11
CA TYR A 177 4.91 -1.29 14.49
C TYR A 177 3.52 -0.67 14.54
N LEU A 178 3.27 0.38 13.76
CA LEU A 178 1.98 1.07 13.73
C LEU A 178 0.81 0.10 13.43
N LEU A 179 1.02 -0.88 12.55
CA LEU A 179 0.01 -1.90 12.20
C LEU A 179 -0.07 -3.09 13.17
N THR A 180 1.03 -3.47 13.82
CA THR A 180 1.13 -4.75 14.54
C THR A 180 1.26 -4.61 16.06
N GLY A 181 1.77 -3.47 16.53
CA GLY A 181 2.13 -3.24 17.93
C GLY A 181 3.34 -4.03 18.42
N GLU A 182 4.10 -4.67 17.53
CA GLU A 182 5.23 -5.53 17.90
C GLU A 182 6.52 -4.74 18.14
N ASP A 183 7.01 -4.72 19.38
CA ASP A 183 8.08 -3.82 19.84
C ASP A 183 9.37 -3.92 19.03
N ARG A 184 9.70 -5.11 18.52
CA ARG A 184 10.92 -5.34 17.74
C ARG A 184 11.04 -4.39 16.54
N PHE A 185 9.91 -4.01 15.95
CA PHE A 185 9.88 -3.07 14.83
C PHE A 185 10.12 -1.63 15.30
N LEU A 186 9.52 -1.22 16.42
CA LEU A 186 9.72 0.11 16.97
C LEU A 186 11.13 0.29 17.54
N ASP A 187 11.65 -0.69 18.28
CA ASP A 187 12.98 -0.66 18.86
C ASP A 187 14.05 -0.48 17.75
N ALA A 188 13.87 -1.15 16.60
CA ALA A 188 14.74 -0.98 15.43
C ALA A 188 14.56 0.38 14.74
N ALA A 189 13.33 0.88 14.65
CA ALA A 189 13.04 2.19 14.05
C ALA A 189 13.56 3.36 14.89
N GLU A 190 13.39 3.33 16.21
CA GLU A 190 13.93 4.33 17.14
C GLU A 190 15.47 4.34 17.11
N SER A 191 16.11 3.16 17.14
CA SER A 191 17.57 3.08 17.05
C SER A 191 18.10 3.56 15.70
N GLY A 192 17.38 3.30 14.61
CA GLY A 192 17.73 3.78 13.27
C GLY A 192 17.55 5.28 13.12
N THR A 193 16.49 5.82 13.73
CA THR A 193 16.27 7.27 13.78
C THR A 193 17.38 7.97 14.57
N GLU A 194 17.77 7.43 15.73
CA GLU A 194 18.89 7.99 16.48
C GLU A 194 20.20 7.87 15.69
N TYR A 195 20.44 6.74 15.03
CA TYR A 195 21.61 6.55 14.16
C TYR A 195 21.69 7.61 13.06
N LEU A 196 20.59 7.86 12.35
CA LEU A 196 20.49 8.93 11.36
C LEU A 196 20.82 10.30 11.97
N ARG A 197 20.25 10.61 13.14
CA ARG A 197 20.43 11.91 13.82
C ARG A 197 21.84 12.14 14.35
N GLU A 198 22.52 11.07 14.78
CA GLU A 198 23.90 11.10 15.27
C GLU A 198 24.94 11.12 14.13
N HIS A 199 24.68 10.39 13.04
CA HIS A 199 25.68 10.14 12.01
C HIS A 199 25.42 10.85 10.67
N MET A 200 24.18 11.07 10.25
CA MET A 200 23.88 11.59 8.92
C MET A 200 23.43 13.06 8.96
N ARG A 201 22.78 13.47 10.05
CA ARG A 201 22.23 14.81 10.23
C ARG A 201 23.31 15.85 10.53
N VAL A 202 23.17 17.02 9.93
CA VAL A 202 23.92 18.23 10.30
C VAL A 202 22.93 19.35 10.64
N ALA A 203 22.96 19.81 11.88
CA ALA A 203 22.18 20.94 12.33
C ALA A 203 23.06 22.19 12.35
N ASP A 204 22.74 23.16 11.50
CA ASP A 204 23.34 24.49 11.57
C ASP A 204 22.49 25.35 12.53
N GLU A 205 22.90 25.40 13.80
CA GLU A 205 22.17 26.18 14.81
C GLU A 205 22.28 27.69 14.58
N GLN A 206 23.33 28.16 13.90
CA GLN A 206 23.53 29.56 13.63
C GLN A 206 22.57 30.07 12.54
N ASP A 207 22.42 29.28 11.48
CA ASP A 207 21.59 29.62 10.32
C ASP A 207 20.18 28.99 10.36
N GLY A 208 19.91 28.14 11.36
CA GLY A 208 18.58 27.64 11.69
C GLY A 208 18.02 26.61 10.73
N PHE A 209 18.88 25.82 10.07
CA PHE A 209 18.46 24.76 9.16
C PHE A 209 19.18 23.43 9.43
N VAL A 210 18.59 22.34 8.93
CA VAL A 210 19.13 20.98 9.02
C VAL A 210 19.26 20.41 7.62
N TYR A 211 20.43 19.89 7.29
CA TYR A 211 20.64 19.07 6.11
C TYR A 211 21.16 17.70 6.50
N TRP A 212 21.09 16.76 5.56
CA TRP A 212 21.51 15.40 5.74
C TRP A 212 22.59 15.06 4.73
N TYR A 213 23.66 14.40 5.18
CA TYR A 213 24.66 13.85 4.28
C TYR A 213 24.02 12.83 3.34
N HIS A 214 24.53 12.73 2.12
CA HIS A 214 24.15 11.65 1.19
C HIS A 214 24.34 10.27 1.84
N GLY A 215 25.46 10.09 2.56
CA GLY A 215 25.70 8.89 3.32
C GLY A 215 26.98 8.92 4.13
N ILE A 216 27.37 7.74 4.62
CA ILE A 216 28.66 7.51 5.26
C ILE A 216 29.28 6.21 4.75
N ASP A 217 30.60 6.15 4.77
CA ASP A 217 31.31 4.89 4.63
C ASP A 217 31.73 4.39 6.01
N VAL A 218 31.34 3.15 6.34
CA VAL A 218 31.67 2.49 7.60
C VAL A 218 32.80 1.50 7.38
N MET A 219 33.98 1.81 7.90
CA MET A 219 35.19 1.00 7.80
C MET A 219 35.68 0.56 9.18
N PRO A 220 36.53 -0.49 9.29
CA PRO A 220 37.13 -0.88 10.56
C PRO A 220 37.94 0.24 11.24
N SER A 221 38.48 1.18 10.47
CA SER A 221 39.26 2.32 10.97
C SER A 221 38.43 3.53 11.41
N GLY A 222 37.12 3.54 11.12
CA GLY A 222 36.22 4.64 11.45
C GLY A 222 35.18 4.91 10.36
N GLN A 223 34.57 6.09 10.41
CA GLN A 223 33.54 6.54 9.47
C GLN A 223 34.01 7.72 8.62
N ARG A 224 33.64 7.75 7.34
CA ARG A 224 33.81 8.91 6.45
C ARG A 224 32.44 9.47 6.10
N LYS A 225 32.23 10.78 6.24
CA LYS A 225 31.02 11.46 5.78
C LYS A 225 31.08 11.72 4.28
N VAL A 226 29.97 11.47 3.58
CA VAL A 226 29.84 11.72 2.14
C VAL A 226 28.79 12.80 1.98
N TYR A 227 29.27 14.01 1.69
CA TYR A 227 28.45 15.22 1.79
C TYR A 227 27.49 15.39 0.63
N ALA A 228 28.02 15.45 -0.59
CA ALA A 228 27.25 15.56 -1.81
C ALA A 228 26.80 14.18 -2.30
N SER A 229 25.79 14.16 -3.16
CA SER A 229 25.30 12.93 -3.77
C SER A 229 26.36 12.28 -4.65
N GLU A 230 26.40 10.96 -4.62
CA GLU A 230 27.15 10.13 -5.58
C GLU A 230 26.20 9.36 -6.51
N PHE A 231 24.89 9.63 -6.47
CA PHE A 231 23.93 9.03 -7.39
C PHE A 231 24.05 9.64 -8.78
N GLY A 232 23.96 8.80 -9.81
CA GLY A 232 24.32 9.18 -11.19
C GLY A 232 23.65 10.47 -11.70
N ASP A 233 22.37 10.65 -11.39
CA ASP A 233 21.58 11.81 -11.82
C ASP A 233 21.86 13.09 -11.01
N ASP A 234 22.44 12.94 -9.82
CA ASP A 234 22.53 13.96 -8.78
C ASP A 234 23.99 14.24 -8.34
N VAL A 235 24.98 13.60 -8.99
CA VAL A 235 26.41 13.62 -8.62
C VAL A 235 26.90 15.04 -8.34
N ASP A 236 27.66 15.18 -7.24
CA ASP A 236 28.30 16.42 -6.80
C ASP A 236 27.30 17.56 -6.48
N ALA A 237 26.03 17.25 -6.23
CA ALA A 237 25.00 18.19 -5.78
C ALA A 237 24.38 17.77 -4.44
N ILE A 238 23.56 18.65 -3.86
CA ILE A 238 22.59 18.30 -2.81
C ILE A 238 21.21 18.26 -3.48
N PRO A 239 20.70 17.08 -3.87
CA PRO A 239 19.36 16.95 -4.42
C PRO A 239 18.31 17.10 -3.32
N MET A 240 17.24 17.83 -3.61
CA MET A 240 16.11 18.00 -2.69
C MET A 240 15.45 16.66 -2.36
N TYR A 241 15.40 15.76 -3.35
CA TYR A 241 14.84 14.42 -3.23
C TYR A 241 15.48 13.60 -2.09
N GLU A 242 16.80 13.57 -1.99
CA GLU A 242 17.48 12.85 -0.90
C GLU A 242 17.13 13.44 0.47
N GLN A 243 17.03 14.77 0.56
CA GLN A 243 16.66 15.45 1.79
C GLN A 243 15.20 15.19 2.20
N ILE A 244 14.29 15.11 1.22
CA ILE A 244 12.88 14.72 1.43
C ILE A 244 12.81 13.30 1.98
N TYR A 245 13.52 12.35 1.35
CA TYR A 245 13.51 10.96 1.80
C TYR A 245 14.31 10.71 3.08
N ALA A 246 15.28 11.56 3.42
CA ALA A 246 15.93 11.56 4.74
C ALA A 246 14.94 11.86 5.88
N LEU A 247 13.82 12.56 5.61
CA LEU A 247 12.76 12.82 6.59
C LEU A 247 11.73 11.68 6.72
N ALA A 248 11.66 10.75 5.77
CA ALA A 248 10.58 9.75 5.72
C ALA A 248 10.51 8.90 6.99
N GLY A 249 11.61 8.22 7.34
CA GLY A 249 11.72 7.41 8.54
C GLY A 249 11.51 8.21 9.82
N PRO A 250 12.32 9.26 10.08
CA PRO A 250 12.16 10.07 11.27
C PRO A 250 10.73 10.57 11.46
N THR A 251 10.06 11.05 10.42
CA THR A 251 8.68 11.56 10.54
C THR A 251 7.68 10.49 10.93
N GLN A 252 7.81 9.27 10.39
CA GLN A 252 6.95 8.16 10.80
C GLN A 252 7.26 7.69 12.23
N THR A 253 8.53 7.69 12.65
CA THR A 253 8.92 7.46 14.06
C THR A 253 8.28 8.52 14.96
N TYR A 254 8.35 9.80 14.58
CA TYR A 254 7.72 10.90 15.33
C TYR A 254 6.22 10.72 15.48
N ARG A 255 5.53 10.28 14.43
CA ARG A 255 4.09 10.00 14.47
C ARG A 255 3.71 8.95 15.52
N ILE A 256 4.62 8.04 15.85
CA ILE A 256 4.44 6.98 16.85
C ILE A 256 4.85 7.43 18.26
N THR A 257 5.97 8.14 18.38
CA THR A 257 6.65 8.41 19.66
C THR A 257 6.46 9.83 20.18
N GLY A 258 6.12 10.79 19.32
CA GLY A 258 6.02 12.20 19.65
C GLY A 258 7.35 12.88 20.01
N ASP A 259 8.50 12.29 19.69
CA ASP A 259 9.81 12.82 20.10
C ASP A 259 10.09 14.22 19.49
N PRO A 260 10.15 15.30 20.31
CA PRO A 260 10.27 16.67 19.82
C PRO A 260 11.62 16.94 19.14
N ARG A 261 12.63 16.10 19.41
CA ARG A 261 13.94 16.21 18.74
C ARG A 261 13.81 15.93 17.25
N ILE A 262 12.93 14.98 16.88
CA ILE A 262 12.65 14.66 15.49
C ILE A 262 11.86 15.78 14.82
N LEU A 263 10.86 16.35 15.51
CA LEU A 263 10.11 17.50 14.98
C LEU A 263 11.03 18.70 14.69
N LYS A 264 12.02 18.97 15.57
CA LYS A 264 13.04 19.99 15.33
C LYS A 264 13.85 19.72 14.05
N ASP A 265 14.15 18.44 13.77
CA ASP A 265 14.88 18.05 12.56
C ASP A 265 14.03 18.25 11.30
N ILE A 266 12.73 17.90 11.36
CA ILE A 266 11.77 18.18 10.29
C ILE A 266 11.70 19.68 10.02
N ASP A 267 11.51 20.50 11.06
CA ASP A 267 11.44 21.96 10.93
C ASP A 267 12.71 22.56 10.33
N GLY A 268 13.88 22.10 10.78
CA GLY A 268 15.16 22.54 10.24
C GLY A 268 15.37 22.17 8.78
N THR A 269 14.92 21.00 8.34
CA THR A 269 15.02 20.59 6.95
C THR A 269 13.99 21.30 6.06
N VAL A 270 12.78 21.57 6.55
CA VAL A 270 11.83 22.45 5.83
C VAL A 270 12.39 23.87 5.69
N ALA A 271 13.10 24.39 6.71
CA ALA A 271 13.79 25.67 6.60
C ALA A 271 14.90 25.67 5.54
N LEU A 272 15.63 24.56 5.37
CA LEU A 272 16.58 24.38 4.26
C LEU A 272 15.87 24.53 2.90
N PHE A 273 14.71 23.87 2.73
CA PHE A 273 13.91 23.94 1.50
C PHE A 273 13.46 25.38 1.18
N GLU A 274 12.85 26.06 2.15
CA GLU A 274 12.37 27.44 2.01
C GLU A 274 13.48 28.46 1.75
N ARG A 275 14.68 28.21 2.26
CA ARG A 275 15.81 29.14 2.16
C ARG A 275 16.60 28.97 0.87
N PHE A 276 16.88 27.74 0.45
CA PHE A 276 17.85 27.46 -0.61
C PHE A 276 17.26 26.81 -1.85
N PHE A 277 16.20 25.99 -1.72
CA PHE A 277 15.58 25.33 -2.86
C PHE A 277 14.42 26.13 -3.46
N ARG A 278 13.74 26.96 -2.65
CA ARG A 278 12.55 27.66 -3.10
C ARG A 278 12.83 28.71 -4.17
N ASP A 279 12.09 28.63 -5.28
CA ASP A 279 12.08 29.66 -6.30
C ASP A 279 11.10 30.77 -5.89
N ARG A 280 11.63 31.83 -5.28
CA ARG A 280 10.84 32.98 -4.83
C ARG A 280 10.31 33.86 -5.96
N GLU A 281 10.84 33.71 -7.16
CA GLU A 281 10.42 34.51 -8.32
C GLU A 281 9.25 33.85 -9.07
N ARG A 282 9.30 32.53 -9.24
CA ARG A 282 8.34 31.78 -10.08
C ARG A 282 7.62 30.63 -9.38
N GLY A 283 7.82 30.47 -8.08
CA GLY A 283 7.17 29.45 -7.27
C GLY A 283 7.74 28.04 -7.48
N GLY A 284 7.37 27.14 -6.57
CA GLY A 284 7.90 25.78 -6.46
C GLY A 284 9.34 25.74 -5.96
N PHE A 285 9.96 24.57 -6.09
CA PHE A 285 11.31 24.31 -5.61
C PHE A 285 12.21 23.79 -6.73
N PHE A 286 13.43 24.31 -6.79
CA PHE A 286 14.50 23.74 -7.58
C PHE A 286 14.84 22.33 -7.09
N SER A 287 15.32 21.48 -7.98
CA SER A 287 15.63 20.09 -7.65
C SER A 287 16.97 19.90 -6.95
N HIS A 288 17.90 20.84 -7.10
CA HIS A 288 19.29 20.73 -6.63
C HIS A 288 19.81 22.08 -6.14
N ILE A 289 20.74 22.02 -5.18
CA ILE A 289 21.61 23.13 -4.81
C ILE A 289 23.08 22.70 -4.83
N ASP A 290 23.97 23.65 -5.12
CA ASP A 290 25.41 23.41 -5.09
C ASP A 290 25.90 23.20 -3.64
N PRO A 291 26.73 22.17 -3.35
CA PRO A 291 27.11 21.87 -1.97
C PRO A 291 27.97 22.95 -1.29
N ILE A 292 28.62 23.84 -2.07
CA ILE A 292 29.54 24.86 -1.56
C ILE A 292 28.79 26.18 -1.30
N THR A 293 27.99 26.61 -2.26
CA THR A 293 27.30 27.91 -2.26
C THR A 293 25.85 27.83 -1.82
N LEU A 294 25.27 26.63 -1.81
CA LEU A 294 23.84 26.37 -1.59
C LEU A 294 22.95 27.12 -2.59
N ASP A 295 23.47 27.43 -3.78
CA ASP A 295 22.76 28.13 -4.84
C ASP A 295 22.24 27.13 -5.89
N PRO A 296 20.93 27.09 -6.18
CA PRO A 296 20.36 26.26 -7.26
C PRO A 296 20.76 26.73 -8.67
N ASN A 297 21.36 27.92 -8.79
CA ASN A 297 21.78 28.51 -10.06
C ASN A 297 23.28 28.44 -10.31
N ALA A 298 24.05 27.74 -9.45
CA ALA A 298 25.48 27.61 -9.62
C ALA A 298 25.85 26.83 -10.90
N ASP A 299 26.93 27.25 -11.57
CA ASP A 299 27.42 26.59 -12.79
C ASP A 299 27.92 25.16 -12.55
N SER A 300 28.37 24.84 -11.33
CA SER A 300 28.81 23.50 -10.92
C SER A 300 27.73 22.43 -11.05
N LEU A 301 26.46 22.81 -10.97
CA LEU A 301 25.32 21.89 -11.10
C LEU A 301 25.12 21.36 -12.53
N GLY A 302 25.83 21.92 -13.52
CA GLY A 302 25.78 21.46 -14.91
C GLY A 302 24.34 21.32 -15.44
N PRO A 303 23.91 20.12 -15.88
CA PRO A 303 22.57 19.92 -16.42
C PRO A 303 21.43 20.09 -15.39
N ASN A 304 21.73 20.02 -14.08
CA ASN A 304 20.74 20.18 -13.01
C ASN A 304 20.52 21.64 -12.59
N ARG A 305 21.37 22.56 -13.08
CA ARG A 305 21.28 23.99 -12.79
C ARG A 305 19.88 24.54 -13.09
N SER A 306 19.27 25.19 -12.10
CA SER A 306 17.98 25.87 -12.22
C SER A 306 16.87 24.98 -12.81
N ARG A 307 16.82 23.70 -12.42
CA ARG A 307 15.79 22.74 -12.82
C ARG A 307 14.77 22.50 -11.72
N LYS A 308 13.55 22.14 -12.12
CA LYS A 308 12.46 21.67 -11.25
C LYS A 308 11.97 20.33 -11.79
N ASN A 309 11.46 19.45 -10.95
CA ASN A 309 10.94 18.16 -11.39
C ASN A 309 9.83 17.64 -10.48
N TRP A 310 9.25 16.49 -10.83
CA TRP A 310 8.30 15.78 -9.97
C TRP A 310 8.84 15.64 -8.54
N ASN A 311 10.08 15.17 -8.38
CA ASN A 311 10.64 14.87 -7.07
C ASN A 311 10.73 16.11 -6.15
N SER A 312 11.08 17.28 -6.70
CA SER A 312 11.20 18.52 -5.91
C SER A 312 9.87 19.17 -5.58
N ILE A 313 8.77 18.71 -6.15
CA ILE A 313 7.42 19.27 -5.92
C ILE A 313 6.52 18.25 -5.23
N GLY A 314 6.34 17.08 -5.84
CA GLY A 314 5.36 16.09 -5.44
C GLY A 314 5.80 15.13 -4.35
N ASP A 315 7.09 14.80 -4.24
CA ASP A 315 7.56 13.80 -3.26
C ASP A 315 7.46 14.29 -1.81
N HIS A 316 7.32 15.60 -1.58
CA HIS A 316 7.01 16.16 -0.27
C HIS A 316 5.82 15.47 0.39
N ALA A 317 4.72 15.34 -0.35
CA ALA A 317 3.46 14.86 0.18
C ALA A 317 3.54 13.44 0.76
N PRO A 318 3.93 12.40 -0.01
CA PRO A 318 3.96 11.03 0.50
C PRO A 318 5.13 10.78 1.47
N ALA A 319 6.31 11.38 1.23
CA ALA A 319 7.50 10.96 1.96
C ALA A 319 7.48 11.38 3.43
N TYR A 320 7.05 12.61 3.74
CA TYR A 320 7.04 13.09 5.13
C TYR A 320 5.90 14.06 5.44
N LEU A 321 5.49 14.91 4.49
CA LEU A 321 4.70 16.09 4.83
C LEU A 321 3.27 15.75 5.28
N ILE A 322 2.64 14.75 4.65
CA ILE A 322 1.35 14.22 5.12
C ILE A 322 1.48 13.68 6.55
N ASN A 323 2.50 12.86 6.84
CA ASN A 323 2.70 12.30 8.17
C ASN A 323 3.05 13.36 9.23
N ALA A 324 3.83 14.38 8.85
CA ALA A 324 4.13 15.52 9.71
C ALA A 324 2.86 16.33 10.04
N TYR A 325 2.00 16.56 9.04
CA TYR A 325 0.70 17.18 9.27
C TYR A 325 -0.20 16.30 10.17
N LEU A 326 -0.33 15.01 9.88
CA LEU A 326 -1.17 14.10 10.68
C LEU A 326 -0.73 14.03 12.14
N ALA A 327 0.59 14.04 12.40
CA ALA A 327 1.14 13.97 13.74
C ALA A 327 0.96 15.28 14.54
N THR A 328 0.85 16.44 13.87
CA THR A 328 0.90 17.75 14.54
C THR A 328 -0.38 18.58 14.40
N GLY A 329 -1.09 18.48 13.28
CA GLY A 329 -2.19 19.38 12.87
C GLY A 329 -1.72 20.79 12.47
N ARG A 330 -0.42 20.98 12.24
CA ARG A 330 0.20 22.28 11.96
C ARG A 330 -0.21 22.83 10.59
N GLN A 331 -0.63 24.10 10.56
CA GLN A 331 -1.16 24.74 9.36
C GLN A 331 -0.08 25.10 8.33
N ASP A 332 1.16 25.32 8.75
CA ASP A 332 2.26 25.55 7.83
C ASP A 332 2.57 24.30 6.97
N PHE A 333 2.46 23.09 7.54
CA PHE A 333 2.53 21.86 6.75
C PHE A 333 1.33 21.70 5.80
N ALA A 334 0.13 22.07 6.24
CA ALA A 334 -1.07 22.08 5.39
C ALA A 334 -0.93 23.02 4.20
N HIS A 335 -0.43 24.25 4.42
CA HIS A 335 -0.20 25.22 3.35
C HIS A 335 0.86 24.74 2.36
N LEU A 336 1.91 24.04 2.81
CA LEU A 336 2.92 23.48 1.91
C LEU A 336 2.33 22.34 1.05
N LEU A 337 1.46 21.49 1.62
CA LEU A 337 0.69 20.50 0.85
C LEU A 337 -0.19 21.17 -0.20
N GLU A 338 -0.87 22.26 0.16
CA GLU A 338 -1.69 23.04 -0.76
C GLU A 338 -0.85 23.67 -1.89
N GLU A 339 0.30 24.29 -1.59
CA GLU A 339 1.21 24.89 -2.58
C GLU A 339 1.73 23.85 -3.59
N THR A 340 2.13 22.67 -3.09
CA THR A 340 2.59 21.57 -3.94
C THR A 340 1.46 21.02 -4.82
N ALA A 341 0.26 20.83 -4.28
CA ALA A 341 -0.91 20.37 -5.06
C ALA A 341 -1.34 21.40 -6.13
N ASP A 342 -1.38 22.69 -5.78
CA ASP A 342 -1.67 23.78 -6.74
C ASP A 342 -0.66 23.79 -7.88
N THR A 343 0.63 23.66 -7.55
CA THR A 343 1.70 23.60 -8.55
C THR A 343 1.57 22.39 -9.47
N ILE A 344 1.21 21.22 -8.92
CA ILE A 344 1.00 19.99 -9.70
C ILE A 344 -0.14 20.20 -10.69
N VAL A 345 -1.30 20.68 -10.23
CA VAL A 345 -2.46 20.91 -11.10
C VAL A 345 -2.17 21.94 -12.21
N GLU A 346 -1.40 22.98 -11.90
CA GLU A 346 -1.09 24.03 -12.88
C GLU A 346 -0.04 23.58 -13.92
N ARG A 347 0.99 22.83 -13.52
CA ARG A 347 2.22 22.67 -14.33
C ARG A 347 2.41 21.30 -14.96
N PHE A 348 1.89 20.24 -14.35
CA PHE A 348 2.21 18.86 -14.74
C PHE A 348 1.36 18.29 -15.88
N PRO A 349 0.06 18.61 -16.03
CA PRO A 349 -0.73 18.09 -17.14
C PRO A 349 -0.17 18.50 -18.52
N ASP A 350 -0.27 17.61 -19.52
CA ASP A 350 0.12 17.88 -20.92
C ASP A 350 -0.95 17.42 -21.92
N GLU A 351 -2.19 17.20 -21.48
CA GLU A 351 -3.29 16.92 -22.40
C GLU A 351 -3.63 18.16 -23.25
N PRO A 352 -3.98 17.99 -24.55
CA PRO A 352 -4.16 16.71 -25.26
C PRO A 352 -2.88 16.17 -25.93
N ASN A 353 -1.69 16.72 -25.66
CA ASN A 353 -0.46 16.32 -26.35
C ASN A 353 0.05 14.94 -25.91
N SER A 354 -0.10 14.60 -24.63
CA SER A 354 0.29 13.32 -24.05
C SER A 354 -0.63 12.98 -22.87
N PRO A 355 -0.98 11.69 -22.64
CA PRO A 355 -1.69 11.28 -21.42
C PRO A 355 -0.78 11.31 -20.17
N PHE A 356 0.54 11.45 -20.37
CA PHE A 356 1.51 11.48 -19.29
C PHE A 356 1.87 12.89 -18.87
N VAL A 357 2.11 13.07 -17.58
CA VAL A 357 2.55 14.35 -17.03
C VAL A 357 3.92 14.76 -17.54
N GLN A 358 4.22 16.07 -17.44
CA GLN A 358 5.56 16.59 -17.57
C GLN A 358 6.37 16.27 -16.31
N GLU A 359 7.53 15.66 -16.49
CA GLU A 359 8.37 15.19 -15.38
C GLU A 359 9.36 16.26 -14.90
N ARG A 360 9.85 17.10 -15.82
CA ARG A 360 10.94 18.05 -15.60
C ARG A 360 10.67 19.38 -16.27
N PHE A 361 11.20 20.43 -15.65
CA PHE A 361 11.03 21.80 -16.09
C PHE A 361 12.31 22.61 -15.93
N HIS A 362 12.47 23.61 -16.78
CA HIS A 362 13.37 24.73 -16.53
C HIS A 362 12.80 25.65 -15.44
N ALA A 363 13.60 26.59 -14.94
CA ALA A 363 13.18 27.57 -13.93
C ALA A 363 11.88 28.30 -14.30
N ASP A 364 11.67 28.57 -15.58
CA ASP A 364 10.50 29.25 -16.11
C ASP A 364 9.25 28.39 -16.29
N TRP A 365 9.27 27.15 -15.80
CA TRP A 365 8.23 26.13 -15.99
C TRP A 365 8.04 25.68 -17.45
N SER A 366 8.95 26.01 -18.37
CA SER A 366 8.97 25.34 -19.67
C SER A 366 9.41 23.87 -19.50
N PRO A 367 8.73 22.89 -20.12
CA PRO A 367 9.09 21.49 -19.98
C PRO A 367 10.50 21.18 -20.50
N ASP A 368 11.32 20.48 -19.70
CA ASP A 368 12.64 19.99 -20.12
C ASP A 368 12.51 18.55 -20.64
N ARG A 369 12.43 18.43 -21.96
CA ARG A 369 12.29 17.15 -22.68
C ARG A 369 13.63 16.57 -23.15
N THR A 370 14.75 17.12 -22.69
CA THR A 370 16.09 16.78 -23.18
C THR A 370 17.03 16.29 -22.08
N TRP A 371 16.55 16.30 -20.84
CA TRP A 371 17.35 15.98 -19.67
C TRP A 371 17.69 14.47 -19.60
N GLY A 372 18.98 14.16 -19.45
CA GLY A 372 19.50 12.84 -19.02
C GLY A 372 18.91 11.63 -19.74
N TRP A 373 18.63 10.56 -19.00
CA TRP A 373 17.96 9.37 -19.53
C TRP A 373 16.47 9.61 -19.78
N GLN A 374 15.86 10.58 -19.08
CA GLN A 374 14.42 10.79 -19.09
C GLN A 374 13.93 11.36 -20.41
N GLN A 375 14.67 12.28 -21.05
CA GLN A 375 14.29 12.86 -22.35
C GLN A 375 12.79 13.26 -22.36
N ASP A 376 12.02 12.87 -23.39
CA ASP A 376 10.54 13.01 -23.44
C ASP A 376 9.83 11.67 -23.12
N ARG A 377 10.30 10.98 -22.08
CA ARG A 377 9.76 9.69 -21.61
C ARG A 377 9.00 9.88 -20.30
N ALA A 378 8.02 9.01 -20.06
CA ALA A 378 7.18 9.05 -18.87
C ALA A 378 7.38 7.84 -17.99
N VAL A 379 7.39 8.10 -16.69
CA VAL A 379 7.34 7.06 -15.67
C VAL A 379 5.87 6.85 -15.31
N VAL A 380 5.31 5.70 -15.69
CA VAL A 380 3.87 5.44 -15.58
C VAL A 380 3.36 5.62 -14.14
N GLY A 381 4.17 5.23 -13.16
CA GLY A 381 3.84 5.34 -11.75
C GLY A 381 3.60 6.77 -11.29
N HIS A 382 4.35 7.75 -11.81
CA HIS A 382 4.26 9.14 -11.34
C HIS A 382 2.88 9.77 -11.60
N ASN A 383 2.24 9.44 -12.72
CA ASN A 383 0.84 9.79 -12.95
C ASN A 383 -0.06 9.26 -11.81
N LEU A 384 0.04 7.97 -11.48
CA LEU A 384 -0.79 7.36 -10.43
C LEU A 384 -0.43 7.88 -9.03
N LYS A 385 0.85 8.17 -8.78
CA LYS A 385 1.32 8.86 -7.56
C LYS A 385 0.70 10.24 -7.43
N ILE A 386 0.55 11.00 -8.52
CA ILE A 386 -0.17 12.28 -8.54
C ILE A 386 -1.63 12.09 -8.17
N ALA A 387 -2.34 11.16 -8.83
CA ALA A 387 -3.75 10.92 -8.56
C ALA A 387 -3.99 10.54 -7.08
N TRP A 388 -3.16 9.65 -6.55
CA TRP A 388 -3.17 9.25 -5.15
C TRP A 388 -2.93 10.44 -4.18
N ASN A 389 -1.90 11.25 -4.43
CA ASN A 389 -1.59 12.40 -3.59
C ASN A 389 -2.67 13.50 -3.63
N LEU A 390 -3.16 13.84 -4.82
CA LEU A 390 -4.21 14.85 -4.96
C LEU A 390 -5.52 14.41 -4.31
N THR A 391 -5.85 13.12 -4.36
CA THR A 391 -7.02 12.58 -3.67
C THR A 391 -6.90 12.73 -2.16
N ARG A 392 -5.72 12.45 -1.58
CA ARG A 392 -5.43 12.67 -0.16
C ARG A 392 -5.49 14.16 0.22
N ILE A 393 -4.80 15.02 -0.52
CA ILE A 393 -4.72 16.45 -0.22
C ILE A 393 -6.10 17.11 -0.37
N LYS A 394 -6.94 16.65 -1.29
CA LYS A 394 -8.33 17.10 -1.42
C LYS A 394 -9.15 16.92 -0.14
N SER A 395 -8.88 15.88 0.65
CA SER A 395 -9.54 15.68 1.96
C SER A 395 -9.17 16.76 2.99
N LEU A 396 -8.00 17.39 2.82
CA LEU A 396 -7.52 18.49 3.66
C LEU A 396 -7.95 19.86 3.11
N VAL A 397 -7.78 20.08 1.80
CA VAL A 397 -8.13 21.31 1.10
C VAL A 397 -8.98 20.97 -0.12
N ASP A 398 -10.29 21.25 -0.03
CA ASP A 398 -11.23 20.89 -1.09
C ASP A 398 -11.21 21.90 -2.26
N LYS A 399 -10.22 21.76 -3.14
CA LYS A 399 -10.22 22.43 -4.45
C LYS A 399 -10.62 21.45 -5.54
N GLY A 400 -11.62 21.83 -6.35
CA GLY A 400 -12.15 20.98 -7.42
C GLY A 400 -11.11 20.54 -8.45
N GLY A 401 -10.06 21.33 -8.68
CA GLY A 401 -8.97 20.98 -9.59
C GLY A 401 -8.19 19.73 -9.16
N TYR A 402 -8.10 19.45 -7.86
CA TYR A 402 -7.39 18.28 -7.33
C TYR A 402 -8.11 16.99 -7.71
N GLY A 403 -9.42 16.93 -7.45
CA GLY A 403 -10.25 15.78 -7.82
C GLY A 403 -10.35 15.61 -9.33
N ALA A 404 -10.56 16.71 -10.06
CA ALA A 404 -10.66 16.67 -11.53
C ALA A 404 -9.40 16.09 -12.19
N LEU A 405 -8.19 16.49 -11.74
CA LEU A 405 -6.95 15.91 -12.28
C LEU A 405 -6.74 14.46 -11.82
N ALA A 406 -7.02 14.13 -10.55
CA ALA A 406 -6.87 12.78 -10.05
C ALA A 406 -7.77 11.77 -10.79
N GLU A 407 -9.06 12.09 -10.96
CA GLU A 407 -10.02 11.27 -11.71
C GLU A 407 -9.65 11.21 -13.19
N ARG A 408 -9.19 12.33 -13.79
CA ARG A 408 -8.77 12.33 -15.20
C ARG A 408 -7.58 11.41 -15.44
N ILE A 409 -6.59 11.44 -14.55
CA ILE A 409 -5.45 10.50 -14.60
C ILE A 409 -5.94 9.06 -14.48
N ALA A 410 -6.82 8.77 -13.51
CA ALA A 410 -7.36 7.43 -13.31
C ALA A 410 -8.11 6.89 -14.54
N GLU A 411 -8.80 7.77 -15.27
CA GLU A 411 -9.50 7.42 -16.51
C GLU A 411 -8.54 7.05 -17.65
N ILE A 412 -7.49 7.85 -17.87
CA ILE A 412 -6.62 7.70 -19.06
C ILE A 412 -5.51 6.67 -18.89
N MET A 413 -5.05 6.46 -17.65
CA MET A 413 -3.86 5.66 -17.39
C MET A 413 -3.98 4.17 -17.73
N PRO A 414 -5.12 3.47 -17.55
CA PRO A 414 -5.23 2.06 -17.90
C PRO A 414 -4.86 1.77 -19.35
N ALA A 415 -5.33 2.57 -20.31
CA ALA A 415 -5.04 2.39 -21.72
C ALA A 415 -3.59 2.77 -22.09
N ALA A 416 -2.99 3.73 -21.38
CA ALA A 416 -1.67 4.26 -21.72
C ALA A 416 -0.50 3.54 -21.02
N GLY A 417 -0.70 3.02 -19.81
CA GLY A 417 0.39 2.55 -18.94
C GLY A 417 0.22 1.17 -18.31
N SER A 418 -0.96 0.54 -18.40
CA SER A 418 -1.17 -0.80 -17.85
C SER A 418 -1.01 -1.91 -18.89
N ASP A 419 -0.59 -3.10 -18.46
CA ASP A 419 -0.65 -4.31 -19.27
C ASP A 419 -2.05 -4.92 -19.15
N GLN A 420 -2.98 -4.47 -19.97
CA GLN A 420 -4.39 -4.90 -19.90
C GLN A 420 -4.60 -6.37 -20.27
N MET A 421 -3.58 -7.06 -20.81
CA MET A 421 -3.65 -8.47 -21.16
C MET A 421 -3.16 -9.38 -20.03
N ARG A 422 -2.11 -8.96 -19.32
CA ARG A 422 -1.41 -9.79 -18.30
C ARG A 422 -1.58 -9.27 -16.88
N GLY A 423 -2.15 -8.07 -16.71
CA GLY A 423 -2.24 -7.34 -15.46
C GLY A 423 -0.94 -6.60 -15.12
N GLY A 424 -1.05 -5.68 -14.15
CA GLY A 424 0.07 -4.86 -13.68
C GLY A 424 0.40 -3.67 -14.60
N TRP A 425 1.37 -2.87 -14.17
CA TRP A 425 1.70 -1.56 -14.74
C TRP A 425 3.14 -1.53 -15.25
N TYR A 426 3.33 -0.99 -16.46
CA TYR A 426 4.65 -0.89 -17.09
C TYR A 426 5.53 0.15 -16.41
N ASP A 427 6.84 0.05 -16.66
CA ASP A 427 7.84 0.94 -16.08
C ASP A 427 7.87 2.33 -16.76
N VAL A 428 8.69 2.47 -17.80
CA VAL A 428 8.87 3.72 -18.55
C VAL A 428 8.49 3.54 -20.01
N VAL A 429 7.75 4.52 -20.54
CA VAL A 429 7.25 4.54 -21.92
C VAL A 429 7.59 5.87 -22.62
N GLU A 430 7.61 5.85 -23.94
CA GLU A 430 7.67 7.06 -24.76
C GLU A 430 6.37 7.87 -24.59
N ARG A 431 6.48 9.18 -24.26
CA ARG A 431 5.30 10.04 -23.99
C ARG A 431 4.43 10.28 -25.21
N LYS A 432 5.03 10.22 -26.39
CA LYS A 432 4.32 10.33 -27.66
C LYS A 432 4.01 8.95 -28.20
N ALA A 433 2.76 8.75 -28.57
CA ALA A 433 2.35 7.57 -29.29
C ALA A 433 3.14 7.47 -30.62
N ASP A 434 3.56 6.26 -30.94
CA ASP A 434 4.15 5.94 -32.23
C ASP A 434 3.13 6.21 -33.35
N PRO A 435 3.46 7.00 -34.40
CA PRO A 435 2.49 7.39 -35.42
C PRO A 435 1.89 6.23 -36.22
N ASP A 436 2.62 5.11 -36.34
CA ASP A 436 2.21 3.96 -37.14
C ASP A 436 1.31 3.00 -36.35
N SER A 437 1.64 2.75 -35.08
CA SER A 437 0.93 1.81 -34.22
C SER A 437 -0.08 2.46 -33.27
N GLY A 438 0.04 3.76 -33.01
CA GLY A 438 -0.72 4.48 -31.98
C GLY A 438 -0.30 4.11 -30.54
N MET A 439 0.74 3.29 -30.36
CA MET A 439 1.15 2.78 -29.04
C MET A 439 2.24 3.64 -28.41
N HIS A 440 2.19 3.79 -27.09
CA HIS A 440 3.33 4.26 -26.30
C HIS A 440 4.35 3.13 -26.16
N ARG A 441 5.50 3.28 -26.82
CA ARG A 441 6.53 2.22 -26.85
C ARG A 441 7.27 2.18 -25.52
N MET A 442 7.55 0.97 -25.04
CA MET A 442 8.37 0.73 -23.85
C MET A 442 9.81 1.15 -24.14
N VAL A 443 10.44 1.84 -23.19
CA VAL A 443 11.76 2.44 -23.44
C VAL A 443 12.88 1.41 -23.41
N TRP A 444 12.91 0.56 -22.38
CA TRP A 444 13.97 -0.44 -22.20
C TRP A 444 13.45 -1.88 -22.21
N HIS A 445 12.29 -2.09 -21.61
CA HIS A 445 11.71 -3.41 -21.38
C HIS A 445 10.22 -3.33 -21.02
N ASP A 446 9.54 -4.47 -21.04
CA ASP A 446 8.14 -4.64 -20.64
C ASP A 446 7.98 -5.16 -19.20
N ARG A 447 9.05 -5.15 -18.41
CA ARG A 447 9.05 -5.51 -16.99
C ARG A 447 8.22 -4.52 -16.17
N LYS A 448 7.84 -4.97 -14.98
CA LYS A 448 6.96 -4.25 -14.06
C LYS A 448 7.66 -4.14 -12.71
N ALA A 449 7.79 -2.92 -12.21
CA ALA A 449 8.46 -2.62 -10.94
C ALA A 449 7.47 -2.59 -9.77
N TRP A 450 7.92 -3.09 -8.62
CA TRP A 450 7.10 -3.23 -7.41
C TRP A 450 6.49 -1.89 -6.95
N TRP A 451 7.28 -0.81 -6.98
CA TRP A 451 6.90 0.50 -6.49
C TRP A 451 5.82 1.16 -7.35
N GLN A 452 5.77 0.87 -8.65
CA GLN A 452 4.70 1.36 -9.52
C GLN A 452 3.40 0.58 -9.32
N GLN A 453 3.50 -0.69 -8.91
CA GLN A 453 2.31 -1.46 -8.55
C GLN A 453 1.67 -0.91 -7.28
N GLU A 454 2.48 -0.56 -6.28
CA GLU A 454 2.00 0.15 -5.07
C GLU A 454 1.23 1.42 -5.47
N GLN A 455 1.83 2.30 -6.28
CA GLN A 455 1.20 3.57 -6.64
C GLN A 455 -0.14 3.37 -7.35
N ALA A 456 -0.23 2.37 -8.21
CA ALA A 456 -1.51 2.00 -8.82
C ALA A 456 -2.52 1.52 -7.79
N ILE A 457 -2.15 0.58 -6.92
CA ILE A 457 -3.03 0.03 -5.89
C ILE A 457 -3.55 1.15 -4.99
N LEU A 458 -2.67 1.99 -4.46
CA LEU A 458 -3.04 3.05 -3.53
C LEU A 458 -3.88 4.14 -4.19
N ALA A 459 -3.57 4.52 -5.44
CA ALA A 459 -4.38 5.48 -6.20
C ALA A 459 -5.82 4.98 -6.38
N TYR A 460 -5.99 3.76 -6.90
CA TYR A 460 -7.33 3.25 -7.19
C TYR A 460 -8.10 2.86 -5.92
N LEU A 461 -7.44 2.41 -4.85
CA LEU A 461 -8.12 2.13 -3.57
C LEU A 461 -8.69 3.42 -2.97
N ILE A 462 -7.91 4.49 -2.88
CA ILE A 462 -8.42 5.75 -2.29
C ILE A 462 -9.46 6.40 -3.20
N LEU A 463 -9.30 6.34 -4.52
CA LEU A 463 -10.30 6.84 -5.45
C LEU A 463 -11.61 6.05 -5.34
N ALA A 464 -11.55 4.72 -5.29
CA ALA A 464 -12.74 3.88 -5.06
C ALA A 464 -13.45 4.24 -3.76
N GLY A 465 -12.70 4.38 -2.67
CA GLY A 465 -13.23 4.72 -1.35
C GLY A 465 -13.79 6.14 -1.22
N THR A 466 -13.40 7.07 -2.10
CA THR A 466 -13.83 8.48 -2.03
C THR A 466 -14.87 8.85 -3.08
N THR A 467 -14.87 8.20 -4.25
CA THR A 467 -15.84 8.44 -5.33
C THR A 467 -16.96 7.41 -5.40
N ASN A 468 -16.78 6.23 -4.77
CA ASN A 468 -17.66 5.06 -4.92
C ASN A 468 -17.81 4.59 -6.39
N ASP A 469 -16.85 4.89 -7.26
CA ASP A 469 -16.86 4.41 -8.64
C ASP A 469 -16.47 2.92 -8.69
N PRO A 470 -17.36 2.03 -9.18
CA PRO A 470 -17.05 0.60 -9.29
C PRO A 470 -15.87 0.30 -10.22
N GLU A 471 -15.56 1.17 -11.18
CA GLU A 471 -14.43 1.00 -12.08
C GLU A 471 -13.10 1.22 -11.36
N HIS A 472 -13.02 2.22 -10.48
CA HIS A 472 -11.86 2.41 -9.61
C HIS A 472 -11.63 1.19 -8.72
N LEU A 473 -12.72 0.63 -8.15
CA LEU A 473 -12.61 -0.58 -7.32
C LEU A 473 -12.14 -1.79 -8.14
N ARG A 474 -12.61 -1.94 -9.38
CA ARG A 474 -12.16 -2.99 -10.30
C ARG A 474 -10.66 -2.87 -10.56
N LEU A 475 -10.18 -1.68 -10.90
CA LEU A 475 -8.77 -1.41 -11.20
C LEU A 475 -7.87 -1.60 -9.95
N ALA A 476 -8.34 -1.21 -8.77
CA ALA A 476 -7.66 -1.47 -7.50
C ALA A 476 -7.47 -2.98 -7.26
N ARG A 477 -8.55 -3.76 -7.45
CA ARG A 477 -8.54 -5.21 -7.28
C ARG A 477 -7.63 -5.90 -8.30
N GLU A 478 -7.61 -5.46 -9.55
CA GLU A 478 -6.71 -6.00 -10.58
C GLU A 478 -5.24 -5.74 -10.26
N ALA A 479 -4.91 -4.50 -9.86
CA ALA A 479 -3.55 -4.14 -9.47
C ALA A 479 -3.10 -4.92 -8.22
N ALA A 480 -3.94 -5.01 -7.19
CA ALA A 480 -3.66 -5.76 -5.97
C ALA A 480 -3.55 -7.27 -6.23
N SER A 481 -4.37 -7.81 -7.15
CA SER A 481 -4.28 -9.19 -7.59
C SER A 481 -2.93 -9.48 -8.25
N PHE A 482 -2.44 -8.58 -9.11
CA PHE A 482 -1.15 -8.75 -9.78
C PHE A 482 0.02 -8.71 -8.78
N HIS A 483 0.03 -7.74 -7.88
CA HIS A 483 1.04 -7.65 -6.82
C HIS A 483 1.11 -8.93 -5.99
N ASN A 484 -0.02 -9.33 -5.40
CA ASN A 484 -0.05 -10.49 -4.52
C ASN A 484 0.21 -11.82 -5.26
N ALA A 485 -0.08 -11.92 -6.56
CA ALA A 485 0.19 -13.12 -7.33
C ALA A 485 1.69 -13.29 -7.71
N PHE A 486 2.41 -12.20 -7.97
CA PHE A 486 3.70 -12.27 -8.68
C PHE A 486 4.89 -11.61 -7.97
N PHE A 487 4.67 -10.69 -7.03
CA PHE A 487 5.76 -9.93 -6.41
C PHE A 487 6.26 -10.51 -5.09
N LEU A 488 5.45 -11.32 -4.40
CA LEU A 488 5.81 -11.91 -3.11
C LEU A 488 6.79 -13.07 -3.31
N ASP A 489 7.94 -13.00 -2.64
CA ASP A 489 8.89 -14.11 -2.61
C ASP A 489 8.55 -15.05 -1.44
N TYR A 490 7.89 -16.17 -1.76
CA TYR A 490 7.44 -17.14 -0.76
C TYR A 490 8.55 -18.06 -0.23
N ASP A 491 9.73 -18.06 -0.85
CA ASP A 491 10.84 -18.95 -0.48
C ASP A 491 11.74 -18.25 0.54
N ASP A 492 12.16 -17.01 0.23
CA ASP A 492 13.08 -16.24 1.08
C ASP A 492 12.38 -15.14 1.91
N GLY A 493 11.17 -14.74 1.52
CA GLY A 493 10.44 -13.60 2.08
C GLY A 493 10.75 -12.28 1.37
N GLY A 494 9.97 -11.24 1.67
CA GLY A 494 10.10 -9.94 1.01
C GLY A 494 9.45 -9.88 -0.37
N VAL A 495 9.84 -8.88 -1.15
CA VAL A 495 9.22 -8.54 -2.44
C VAL A 495 10.28 -8.49 -3.54
N TYR A 496 10.00 -9.08 -4.70
CA TYR A 496 10.89 -8.98 -5.87
C TYR A 496 10.94 -7.54 -6.40
N PHE A 497 12.11 -7.11 -6.87
CA PHE A 497 12.28 -5.78 -7.48
C PHE A 497 11.46 -5.68 -8.77
N ASN A 498 11.69 -6.57 -9.73
CA ASN A 498 10.99 -6.57 -11.01
C ASN A 498 10.41 -7.95 -11.32
N VAL A 499 9.27 -7.96 -12.00
CA VAL A 499 8.76 -9.14 -12.71
C VAL A 499 8.74 -8.88 -14.21
N GLN A 500 8.90 -9.94 -15.00
CA GLN A 500 8.67 -9.88 -16.45
C GLN A 500 7.20 -9.59 -16.75
N ALA A 501 6.86 -9.24 -18.00
CA ALA A 501 5.48 -8.94 -18.37
C ALA A 501 4.49 -10.06 -18.02
N ASN A 502 4.92 -11.33 -18.06
CA ASN A 502 4.10 -12.49 -17.71
C ASN A 502 4.03 -12.81 -16.19
N GLY A 503 4.68 -12.01 -15.33
CA GLY A 503 4.67 -12.18 -13.87
C GLY A 503 5.81 -13.05 -13.32
N ILE A 504 6.72 -13.58 -14.14
CA ILE A 504 7.89 -14.32 -13.65
C ILE A 504 8.91 -13.35 -13.04
N PRO A 505 9.45 -13.60 -11.84
CA PRO A 505 10.48 -12.76 -11.22
C PRO A 505 11.69 -12.56 -12.12
N TYR A 506 12.19 -11.32 -12.20
CA TYR A 506 13.40 -10.97 -12.92
C TYR A 506 14.58 -10.87 -11.95
N LEU A 507 15.55 -11.78 -12.06
CA LEU A 507 16.60 -11.98 -11.05
C LEU A 507 18.02 -11.79 -11.60
N LEU A 508 18.22 -10.80 -12.48
CA LEU A 508 19.54 -10.47 -13.04
C LEU A 508 20.05 -9.10 -12.55
N GLY A 509 21.38 -8.96 -12.48
CA GLY A 509 22.03 -7.70 -12.11
C GLY A 509 21.69 -7.26 -10.68
N THR A 510 21.57 -5.96 -10.48
CA THR A 510 21.17 -5.34 -9.20
C THR A 510 19.67 -5.50 -8.92
N GLU A 511 18.85 -5.78 -9.94
CA GLU A 511 17.40 -5.96 -9.81
C GLU A 511 17.01 -7.33 -9.21
N ARG A 512 17.99 -8.17 -8.88
CA ARG A 512 17.76 -9.38 -8.06
C ARG A 512 17.81 -9.08 -6.56
N LEU A 513 18.33 -7.91 -6.17
CA LEU A 513 18.56 -7.55 -4.78
C LEU A 513 17.25 -7.11 -4.14
N LYS A 514 17.07 -7.44 -2.86
CA LYS A 514 15.93 -6.99 -2.04
C LYS A 514 16.27 -5.82 -1.11
N GLY A 515 17.54 -5.42 -1.14
CA GLY A 515 18.06 -4.17 -0.59
C GLY A 515 18.96 -3.53 -1.63
N SER A 516 18.71 -2.27 -1.96
CA SER A 516 19.57 -1.44 -2.80
C SER A 516 19.27 0.03 -2.54
N HIS A 517 20.01 0.93 -3.18
CA HIS A 517 19.70 2.35 -3.19
C HIS A 517 18.21 2.65 -3.48
N SER A 518 17.61 1.90 -4.41
CA SER A 518 16.22 2.11 -4.81
C SER A 518 15.20 1.32 -3.96
N MET A 519 15.63 0.36 -3.13
CA MET A 519 14.73 -0.54 -2.42
C MET A 519 15.18 -0.81 -0.98
N ALA A 520 14.38 -0.36 -0.01
CA ALA A 520 14.60 -0.62 1.41
C ALA A 520 13.28 -0.63 2.21
N GLY A 521 12.38 -1.58 1.89
CA GLY A 521 11.14 -1.84 2.63
C GLY A 521 10.04 -0.78 2.53
N TYR A 522 10.37 0.50 2.31
CA TYR A 522 9.45 1.64 2.27
C TYR A 522 8.17 1.38 1.48
N HIS A 523 8.27 1.16 0.17
CA HIS A 523 7.11 1.01 -0.72
C HIS A 523 6.24 -0.20 -0.36
N SER A 524 6.86 -1.31 0.02
CA SER A 524 6.12 -2.53 0.36
C SER A 524 5.35 -2.37 1.68
N LEU A 525 5.93 -1.65 2.65
CA LEU A 525 5.31 -1.42 3.96
C LEU A 525 4.31 -0.27 3.94
N GLU A 526 4.55 0.78 3.15
CA GLU A 526 3.58 1.84 2.82
C GLU A 526 2.35 1.25 2.13
N LEU A 527 2.56 0.40 1.11
CA LEU A 527 1.49 -0.36 0.47
C LEU A 527 0.62 -1.09 1.50
N CYS A 528 1.24 -1.89 2.37
CA CYS A 528 0.50 -2.68 3.36
C CYS A 528 -0.31 -1.77 4.31
N TYR A 529 0.31 -0.72 4.82
CA TYR A 529 -0.34 0.20 5.75
C TYR A 529 -1.56 0.90 5.15
N LEU A 530 -1.38 1.49 3.96
CA LEU A 530 -2.44 2.27 3.35
C LEU A 530 -3.48 1.39 2.66
N ALA A 531 -3.11 0.22 2.14
CA ALA A 531 -4.08 -0.76 1.68
C ALA A 531 -4.94 -1.30 2.83
N ALA A 532 -4.38 -1.54 4.02
CA ALA A 532 -5.16 -1.88 5.21
C ALA A 532 -6.14 -0.75 5.57
N ALA A 533 -5.66 0.49 5.58
CA ALA A 533 -6.48 1.66 5.91
C ALA A 533 -7.61 1.90 4.90
N TYR A 534 -7.32 1.95 3.60
CA TYR A 534 -8.32 2.23 2.58
C TYR A 534 -9.31 1.08 2.41
N THR A 535 -8.82 -0.16 2.40
CA THR A 535 -9.69 -1.33 2.29
C THR A 535 -10.63 -1.40 3.49
N GLY A 536 -10.08 -1.38 4.71
CA GLY A 536 -10.89 -1.47 5.93
C GLY A 536 -11.84 -0.30 6.10
N LEU A 537 -11.34 0.93 6.04
CA LEU A 537 -12.11 2.11 6.46
C LEU A 537 -12.99 2.74 5.38
N LEU A 538 -12.70 2.51 4.09
CA LEU A 538 -13.44 3.14 2.99
C LEU A 538 -14.19 2.14 2.08
N ILE A 539 -13.77 0.87 2.03
CA ILE A 539 -14.31 -0.10 1.06
C ILE A 539 -15.12 -1.21 1.77
N SER A 540 -14.48 -1.97 2.66
CA SER A 540 -15.10 -3.13 3.32
C SER A 540 -15.79 -2.79 4.64
N ASN A 541 -15.58 -1.58 5.17
CA ASN A 541 -16.06 -1.14 6.48
C ASN A 541 -15.62 -2.10 7.59
N ASP A 542 -14.38 -2.56 7.58
CA ASP A 542 -13.76 -3.32 8.67
C ASP A 542 -12.98 -2.39 9.62
N THR A 543 -12.75 -2.88 10.83
CA THR A 543 -11.98 -2.15 11.85
C THR A 543 -10.49 -2.13 11.49
N LEU A 544 -9.86 -0.96 11.61
CA LEU A 544 -8.41 -0.80 11.55
C LEU A 544 -7.86 -0.57 12.96
N THR A 545 -6.90 -1.39 13.37
CA THR A 545 -6.19 -1.23 14.64
C THR A 545 -4.84 -0.57 14.38
N LEU A 546 -4.52 0.48 15.15
CA LEU A 546 -3.21 1.14 15.11
C LEU A 546 -2.56 1.21 16.49
N HIS A 547 -1.23 1.24 16.50
CA HIS A 547 -0.41 1.22 17.70
C HIS A 547 0.57 2.39 17.76
N PHE A 548 0.65 3.03 18.92
CA PHE A 548 1.53 4.16 19.20
C PHE A 548 2.26 3.96 20.53
N ARG A 549 3.39 4.64 20.71
CA ARG A 549 4.16 4.61 21.96
C ARG A 549 4.70 5.99 22.36
N PRO A 550 3.84 7.00 22.51
CA PRO A 550 4.30 8.35 22.81
C PRO A 550 4.79 8.50 24.24
N ARG A 551 5.69 9.47 24.47
CA ARG A 551 5.86 10.06 25.80
C ARG A 551 4.84 11.19 25.99
N PRO A 552 3.93 11.12 26.98
CA PRO A 552 2.88 12.12 27.10
C PRO A 552 3.39 13.56 27.26
N SER A 553 4.47 13.76 28.03
CA SER A 553 5.08 15.08 28.27
C SER A 553 5.67 15.74 27.02
N ASP A 554 5.96 14.96 26.00
CA ASP A 554 6.67 15.40 24.80
C ASP A 554 5.70 15.94 23.73
N LEU A 555 4.41 15.58 23.83
CA LEU A 555 3.37 16.04 22.93
C LEU A 555 2.73 17.34 23.42
N PRO A 556 2.49 18.33 22.53
CA PRO A 556 1.72 19.51 22.85
C PRO A 556 0.37 19.14 23.46
N GLU A 557 0.10 19.70 24.63
CA GLU A 557 -1.11 19.42 25.40
C GLU A 557 -1.35 17.94 25.71
N ARG A 558 -0.37 17.03 25.60
CA ARG A 558 -0.58 15.57 25.71
C ARG A 558 -1.58 15.02 24.68
N THR A 559 -1.72 15.66 23.53
CA THR A 559 -2.67 15.23 22.49
C THR A 559 -1.95 14.38 21.46
N LEU A 560 -2.30 13.09 21.40
CA LEU A 560 -1.90 12.17 20.33
C LEU A 560 -2.94 12.22 19.21
N ARG A 561 -2.50 12.43 17.97
CA ARG A 561 -3.35 12.35 16.77
C ARG A 561 -3.19 10.98 16.14
N VAL A 562 -4.30 10.29 15.88
CA VAL A 562 -4.29 8.87 15.47
C VAL A 562 -4.92 8.62 14.11
N ALA A 563 -5.25 9.68 13.36
CA ALA A 563 -5.77 9.57 12.00
C ALA A 563 -4.79 8.77 11.12
N PRO A 564 -5.25 7.73 10.39
CA PRO A 564 -4.38 6.85 9.60
C PRO A 564 -3.78 7.58 8.38
N ASP A 565 -4.57 8.41 7.73
CA ASP A 565 -4.17 9.17 6.56
C ASP A 565 -5.11 10.38 6.39
N LEU A 566 -4.89 11.19 5.35
CA LEU A 566 -5.82 12.24 4.93
C LEU A 566 -7.07 11.64 4.25
N LEU A 567 -7.97 11.12 5.06
CA LEU A 567 -9.28 10.61 4.64
C LEU A 567 -10.35 11.72 4.65
N PRO A 568 -11.46 11.58 3.90
CA PRO A 568 -12.53 12.57 3.91
C PRO A 568 -13.04 12.86 5.33
N ALA A 569 -13.21 14.13 5.65
CA ALA A 569 -13.67 14.52 6.99
C ALA A 569 -15.00 13.84 7.35
N GLY A 570 -15.03 13.17 8.51
CA GLY A 570 -16.20 12.45 9.00
C GLY A 570 -16.45 11.10 8.35
N SER A 571 -15.54 10.57 7.52
CA SER A 571 -15.66 9.20 6.98
C SER A 571 -15.24 8.11 7.97
N VAL A 572 -14.45 8.46 8.99
CA VAL A 572 -13.88 7.53 9.98
C VAL A 572 -14.10 8.08 11.38
N GLU A 573 -14.33 7.20 12.34
CA GLU A 573 -14.42 7.52 13.77
C GLU A 573 -13.47 6.63 14.58
N LEU A 574 -12.91 7.21 15.65
CA LEU A 574 -12.17 6.50 16.68
C LEU A 574 -13.17 5.88 17.67
N THR A 575 -13.23 4.56 17.72
CA THR A 575 -14.28 3.83 18.46
C THR A 575 -13.82 3.22 19.77
N ALA A 576 -12.53 2.89 19.89
CA ALA A 576 -11.96 2.37 21.13
C ALA A 576 -10.48 2.74 21.27
N VAL A 577 -10.04 2.93 22.52
CA VAL A 577 -8.66 3.25 22.88
C VAL A 577 -8.27 2.42 24.09
N TRP A 578 -7.04 1.94 24.10
CA TRP A 578 -6.39 1.36 25.26
C TRP A 578 -5.07 2.07 25.53
N VAL A 579 -4.78 2.33 26.80
CA VAL A 579 -3.49 2.83 27.27
C VAL A 579 -2.90 1.78 28.21
N ASP A 580 -1.71 1.28 27.89
CA ASP A 580 -1.03 0.18 28.60
C ASP A 580 -1.94 -1.05 28.84
N GLY A 581 -2.72 -1.39 27.80
CA GLY A 581 -3.65 -2.53 27.80
C GLY A 581 -4.96 -2.30 28.56
N GLN A 582 -5.15 -1.15 29.20
CA GLN A 582 -6.39 -0.80 29.90
C GLN A 582 -7.30 0.05 29.01
N PRO A 583 -8.63 -0.21 28.99
CA PRO A 583 -9.58 0.65 28.29
C PRO A 583 -9.45 2.11 28.71
N TYR A 584 -9.49 3.02 27.74
CA TYR A 584 -9.25 4.44 27.94
C TYR A 584 -10.31 5.26 27.21
N HIS A 585 -10.84 6.30 27.88
CA HIS A 585 -12.03 7.02 27.40
C HIS A 585 -11.81 8.52 27.17
N HIS A 586 -10.59 9.04 27.40
CA HIS A 586 -10.27 10.45 27.12
C HIS A 586 -9.79 10.61 25.68
N PHE A 587 -10.69 10.44 24.72
CA PHE A 587 -10.42 10.64 23.30
C PHE A 587 -11.58 11.36 22.62
N ASP A 588 -11.28 12.03 21.51
CA ASP A 588 -12.28 12.61 20.61
C ASP A 588 -12.47 11.67 19.41
N ALA A 589 -13.68 11.12 19.30
CA ALA A 589 -14.04 10.15 18.28
C ALA A 589 -13.99 10.74 16.86
N LYS A 590 -14.27 12.04 16.68
CA LYS A 590 -14.41 12.69 15.37
C LYS A 590 -13.11 13.37 14.95
N GLU A 591 -12.42 14.00 15.90
CA GLU A 591 -11.12 14.63 15.65
C GLU A 591 -9.98 13.61 15.59
N LEU A 592 -10.26 12.33 15.89
CA LEU A 592 -9.30 11.22 15.90
C LEU A 592 -8.10 11.54 16.80
N THR A 593 -8.37 12.01 18.02
CA THR A 593 -7.34 12.39 19.00
C THR A 593 -7.51 11.70 20.34
N VAL A 594 -6.40 11.40 21.00
CA VAL A 594 -6.36 10.81 22.34
C VAL A 594 -5.64 11.79 23.27
N LYS A 595 -6.28 12.15 24.38
CA LYS A 595 -5.67 12.95 25.44
C LYS A 595 -4.92 12.02 26.39
N LEU A 596 -3.60 11.93 26.26
CA LEU A 596 -2.78 11.00 27.02
C LEU A 596 -2.77 11.31 28.54
N PRO A 597 -2.56 10.31 29.41
CA PRO A 597 -2.39 10.53 30.84
C PRO A 597 -1.17 11.43 31.16
N GLU A 598 -1.10 11.95 32.37
CA GLU A 598 0.10 12.67 32.82
C GLU A 598 1.26 11.69 33.06
N GLY A 599 2.45 12.04 32.58
CA GLY A 599 3.64 11.21 32.75
C GLY A 599 4.76 11.60 31.79
N GLY A 600 6.00 11.25 32.16
CA GLY A 600 7.19 11.41 31.32
C GLY A 600 7.67 10.10 30.66
N GLU A 601 7.10 8.97 31.07
CA GLU A 601 7.46 7.65 30.51
C GLU A 601 6.64 7.34 29.25
N PRO A 602 7.20 6.58 28.28
CA PRO A 602 6.44 6.12 27.13
C PRO A 602 5.25 5.23 27.55
N VAL A 603 4.08 5.47 26.96
CA VAL A 603 2.87 4.68 27.17
C VAL A 603 2.46 3.96 25.88
N ARG A 604 1.99 2.72 25.97
CA ARG A 604 1.46 2.02 24.79
C ARG A 604 0.03 2.47 24.55
N VAL A 605 -0.26 2.95 23.35
CA VAL A 605 -1.60 3.31 22.94
C VAL A 605 -2.03 2.41 21.80
N ARG A 606 -3.12 1.67 21.98
CA ARG A 606 -3.80 0.95 20.90
C ARG A 606 -5.11 1.65 20.60
N VAL A 607 -5.41 1.87 19.33
CA VAL A 607 -6.67 2.47 18.89
C VAL A 607 -7.37 1.59 17.88
N GLU A 608 -8.69 1.63 17.87
CA GLU A 608 -9.53 1.04 16.83
C GLU A 608 -10.30 2.14 16.11
N LEU A 609 -10.21 2.10 14.79
CA LEU A 609 -10.88 3.02 13.87
C LEU A 609 -11.91 2.23 13.07
N GLU A 610 -13.11 2.78 12.92
CA GLU A 610 -14.16 2.22 12.08
C GLU A 610 -14.64 3.28 11.08
N ALA A 611 -15.25 2.86 9.98
CA ALA A 611 -16.00 3.78 9.13
C ALA A 611 -17.13 4.44 9.95
N ALA A 612 -17.31 5.75 9.81
CA ALA A 612 -18.33 6.50 10.56
C ALA A 612 -19.75 6.01 10.22
N GLN A 613 -19.95 5.54 8.99
CA GLN A 613 -21.19 4.94 8.53
C GLN A 613 -20.91 3.51 8.04
N MET A 614 -21.58 2.53 8.65
CA MET A 614 -21.45 1.12 8.29
C MET A 614 -22.83 0.54 8.04
N ARG A 615 -22.95 -0.30 7.00
CA ARG A 615 -24.18 -1.07 6.77
C ARG A 615 -24.35 -2.16 7.82
N LEU A 616 -23.27 -2.85 8.15
CA LEU A 616 -23.23 -3.89 9.18
C LEU A 616 -22.07 -3.63 10.14
N ARG A 617 -22.40 -3.43 11.42
CA ARG A 617 -21.46 -3.48 12.53
C ARG A 617 -21.60 -4.82 13.25
N MET A 618 -20.48 -5.53 13.39
CA MET A 618 -20.39 -6.75 14.17
C MET A 618 -19.25 -6.64 15.16
N ARG A 619 -19.50 -7.01 16.42
CA ARG A 619 -18.48 -7.08 17.47
C ARG A 619 -18.52 -8.45 18.13
N THR A 620 -17.34 -9.00 18.36
CA THR A 620 -17.15 -10.30 18.98
C THR A 620 -16.36 -10.14 20.27
N GLU A 621 -16.92 -10.61 21.38
CA GLU A 621 -16.24 -10.67 22.67
C GLU A 621 -16.29 -12.10 23.20
N PHE A 622 -15.23 -12.54 23.87
CA PHE A 622 -15.18 -13.87 24.48
C PHE A 622 -15.12 -13.74 26.00
N ASP A 623 -16.05 -14.41 26.69
CA ASP A 623 -16.04 -14.56 28.15
C ASP A 623 -16.03 -16.04 28.51
N GLY A 624 -14.86 -16.54 28.91
CA GLY A 624 -14.65 -17.96 29.12
C GLY A 624 -14.91 -18.78 27.86
N GLY A 625 -15.87 -19.71 27.93
CA GLY A 625 -16.32 -20.53 26.79
C GLY A 625 -17.44 -19.93 25.95
N THR A 626 -17.88 -18.70 26.26
CA THR A 626 -19.00 -18.03 25.60
C THR A 626 -18.48 -16.97 24.63
N ALA A 627 -18.95 -17.03 23.39
CA ALA A 627 -18.73 -16.00 22.38
C ALA A 627 -19.97 -15.10 22.27
N HIS A 628 -19.81 -13.80 22.52
CA HIS A 628 -20.85 -12.79 22.34
C HIS A 628 -20.69 -12.11 20.99
N VAL A 629 -21.66 -12.29 20.10
CA VAL A 629 -21.70 -11.70 18.77
C VAL A 629 -22.80 -10.64 18.74
N ARG A 630 -22.39 -9.37 18.77
CA ARG A 630 -23.31 -8.22 18.71
C ARG A 630 -23.40 -7.72 17.27
N CYS A 631 -24.61 -7.63 16.74
CA CYS A 631 -24.87 -7.17 15.39
C CYS A 631 -25.76 -5.93 15.39
N ALA A 632 -25.41 -4.93 14.59
CA ALA A 632 -26.21 -3.74 14.37
C ALA A 632 -26.24 -3.38 12.87
N GLY A 633 -27.40 -2.90 12.39
CA GLY A 633 -27.59 -2.49 11.00
C GLY A 633 -28.27 -3.55 10.11
N VAL A 634 -27.81 -3.69 8.87
CA VAL A 634 -28.42 -4.54 7.82
C VAL A 634 -27.48 -5.69 7.46
N ILE A 635 -27.98 -6.92 7.54
CA ILE A 635 -27.25 -8.13 7.14
C ILE A 635 -27.90 -8.67 5.86
N ASP A 636 -27.44 -8.22 4.70
CA ASP A 636 -27.94 -8.63 3.39
C ASP A 636 -26.87 -9.35 2.55
N THR A 637 -27.12 -9.53 1.25
CA THR A 637 -26.18 -10.19 0.34
C THR A 637 -24.85 -9.42 0.18
N ALA A 638 -24.84 -8.09 0.32
CA ALA A 638 -23.63 -7.30 0.24
C ALA A 638 -22.72 -7.52 1.46
N GLU A 639 -23.33 -7.72 2.64
CA GLU A 639 -22.61 -7.92 3.90
C GLU A 639 -22.38 -9.41 4.26
N LEU A 640 -22.87 -10.33 3.42
CA LEU A 640 -22.83 -11.77 3.71
C LEU A 640 -21.41 -12.31 3.84
N GLU A 641 -20.45 -11.77 3.08
CA GLU A 641 -19.04 -12.15 3.17
C GLU A 641 -18.47 -11.84 4.54
N LYS A 642 -18.64 -10.60 4.99
CA LYS A 642 -18.21 -10.12 6.30
C LYS A 642 -18.87 -10.91 7.41
N PHE A 643 -20.19 -11.12 7.30
CA PHE A 643 -20.96 -11.90 8.25
C PHE A 643 -20.42 -13.34 8.37
N ARG A 644 -20.24 -14.04 7.25
CA ARG A 644 -19.70 -15.41 7.23
C ARG A 644 -18.29 -15.47 7.80
N ARG A 645 -17.42 -14.52 7.45
CA ARG A 645 -16.04 -14.44 7.94
C ARG A 645 -16.02 -14.37 9.46
N ILE A 646 -16.73 -13.40 10.04
CA ILE A 646 -16.77 -13.18 11.48
C ILE A 646 -17.36 -14.39 12.21
N LEU A 647 -18.42 -15.01 11.67
CA LEU A 647 -18.93 -16.25 12.23
C LEU A 647 -17.92 -17.40 12.16
N GLY A 648 -17.19 -17.53 11.05
CA GLY A 648 -16.13 -18.52 10.90
C GLY A 648 -15.01 -18.34 11.93
N GLU A 649 -14.61 -17.10 12.20
CA GLU A 649 -13.62 -16.74 13.24
C GLU A 649 -14.14 -17.13 14.64
N VAL A 650 -15.39 -16.79 14.96
CA VAL A 650 -16.05 -17.17 16.21
C VAL A 650 -16.05 -18.68 16.39
N MET A 651 -16.44 -19.43 15.35
CA MET A 651 -16.51 -20.89 15.43
C MET A 651 -15.14 -21.56 15.51
N SER A 652 -14.11 -20.95 14.91
CA SER A 652 -12.73 -21.45 14.97
C SER A 652 -12.12 -21.33 16.37
N ALA A 653 -12.68 -20.51 17.24
CA ALA A 653 -12.32 -20.43 18.66
C ALA A 653 -12.94 -21.55 19.52
N GLU A 654 -13.68 -22.49 18.91
CA GLU A 654 -14.32 -23.64 19.56
C GLU A 654 -15.14 -23.26 20.83
N PRO A 655 -16.08 -22.31 20.72
CA PRO A 655 -16.88 -21.88 21.87
C PRO A 655 -17.81 -23.01 22.33
N GLN A 656 -18.08 -23.05 23.64
CA GLN A 656 -19.12 -23.89 24.23
C GLN A 656 -20.51 -23.27 24.03
N ARG A 657 -20.58 -21.96 23.89
CA ARG A 657 -21.82 -21.21 23.70
C ARG A 657 -21.60 -19.99 22.82
N VAL A 658 -22.53 -19.70 21.91
CA VAL A 658 -22.52 -18.53 21.04
C VAL A 658 -23.80 -17.74 21.25
N GLU A 659 -23.66 -16.51 21.73
CA GLU A 659 -24.75 -15.59 22.00
C GLU A 659 -24.84 -14.53 20.92
N PHE A 660 -25.98 -14.47 20.23
CA PHE A 660 -26.29 -13.48 19.22
C PHE A 660 -27.16 -12.37 19.82
N HIS A 661 -26.61 -11.16 19.87
CA HIS A 661 -27.35 -9.95 20.25
C HIS A 661 -27.79 -9.23 18.97
N LEU A 662 -29.06 -9.40 18.61
CA LEU A 662 -29.61 -8.95 17.32
C LEU A 662 -30.59 -7.77 17.45
N CYS A 663 -30.74 -7.17 18.63
CA CYS A 663 -31.71 -6.10 18.88
C CYS A 663 -31.54 -4.86 17.99
N GLU A 664 -30.30 -4.56 17.59
CA GLU A 664 -29.97 -3.41 16.74
C GLU A 664 -29.92 -3.78 15.23
N VAL A 665 -30.28 -5.01 14.87
CA VAL A 665 -30.39 -5.43 13.47
C VAL A 665 -31.71 -4.90 12.89
N ALA A 666 -31.59 -3.97 11.96
CA ALA A 666 -32.73 -3.35 11.27
C ALA A 666 -33.29 -4.24 10.14
N ALA A 667 -32.45 -5.09 9.53
CA ALA A 667 -32.88 -6.07 8.53
C ALA A 667 -31.89 -7.24 8.42
N MET A 668 -32.40 -8.45 8.18
CA MET A 668 -31.58 -9.64 7.91
C MET A 668 -32.16 -10.43 6.74
N GLY A 669 -31.38 -10.60 5.68
CA GLY A 669 -31.77 -11.34 4.48
C GLY A 669 -31.74 -12.86 4.71
N ARG A 670 -32.53 -13.59 3.92
CA ARG A 670 -32.59 -15.06 4.00
C ARG A 670 -31.23 -15.76 3.89
N PRO A 671 -30.27 -15.32 3.04
CA PRO A 671 -28.93 -15.91 3.01
C PRO A 671 -28.19 -15.85 4.35
N ALA A 672 -28.34 -14.77 5.12
CA ALA A 672 -27.71 -14.63 6.43
C ALA A 672 -28.35 -15.53 7.49
N ILE A 673 -29.69 -15.66 7.47
CA ILE A 673 -30.40 -16.64 8.32
C ILE A 673 -29.92 -18.06 8.00
N ASN A 674 -29.83 -18.40 6.72
CA ASN A 674 -29.33 -19.72 6.29
C ASN A 674 -27.87 -19.94 6.71
N GLU A 675 -27.03 -18.90 6.71
CA GLU A 675 -25.66 -18.99 7.21
C GLU A 675 -25.61 -19.33 8.70
N LEU A 676 -26.42 -18.67 9.53
CA LEU A 676 -26.53 -18.98 10.96
C LEU A 676 -26.97 -20.44 11.20
N LEU A 677 -28.01 -20.89 10.51
CA LEU A 677 -28.48 -22.29 10.57
C LEU A 677 -27.40 -23.28 10.11
N PHE A 678 -26.64 -22.92 9.07
CA PHE A 678 -25.57 -23.74 8.53
C PHE A 678 -24.39 -23.86 9.51
N GLN A 679 -23.98 -22.76 10.13
CA GLN A 679 -22.93 -22.78 11.17
C GLN A 679 -23.37 -23.60 12.38
N ARG A 680 -24.63 -23.47 12.82
CA ARG A 680 -25.19 -24.29 13.89
C ARG A 680 -25.16 -25.79 13.57
N THR A 681 -25.39 -26.17 12.32
CA THR A 681 -25.32 -27.56 11.85
C THR A 681 -23.89 -28.12 11.89
N LYS A 682 -22.88 -27.26 11.73
CA LYS A 682 -21.46 -27.63 11.83
C LYS A 682 -20.96 -27.67 13.27
N ALA A 683 -21.60 -26.92 14.18
CA ALA A 683 -21.26 -26.91 15.58
C ALA A 683 -21.57 -28.27 16.24
N GLY A 684 -20.78 -28.64 17.25
CA GLY A 684 -21.02 -29.84 18.04
C GLY A 684 -22.41 -29.84 18.71
N LEU A 685 -22.89 -31.02 19.09
CA LEU A 685 -24.17 -31.15 19.82
C LEU A 685 -24.16 -30.38 21.15
N ASP A 686 -22.98 -30.25 21.76
CA ASP A 686 -22.77 -29.60 23.06
C ASP A 686 -22.55 -28.08 22.95
N VAL A 687 -22.68 -27.49 21.76
CA VAL A 687 -22.53 -26.05 21.56
C VAL A 687 -23.90 -25.39 21.49
N ASP A 688 -24.18 -24.51 22.46
CA ASP A 688 -25.43 -23.74 22.50
C ASP A 688 -25.35 -22.52 21.59
N PHE A 689 -26.33 -22.35 20.70
CA PHE A 689 -26.53 -21.11 19.97
C PHE A 689 -27.75 -20.41 20.55
N VAL A 690 -27.58 -19.17 21.02
CA VAL A 690 -28.60 -18.46 21.79
C VAL A 690 -28.83 -17.08 21.22
N ILE A 691 -30.09 -16.71 21.03
CA ILE A 691 -30.49 -15.32 20.76
C ILE A 691 -30.74 -14.67 22.11
N VAL A 692 -29.98 -13.61 22.41
CA VAL A 692 -30.08 -12.89 23.68
C VAL A 692 -30.85 -11.59 23.48
N GLY A 693 -31.90 -11.41 24.28
CA GLY A 693 -32.78 -10.26 24.23
C GLY A 693 -33.81 -10.37 23.11
N CYS A 694 -33.68 -9.52 22.09
CA CYS A 694 -34.65 -9.36 21.01
C CYS A 694 -34.01 -9.53 19.62
N ALA A 695 -34.83 -9.91 18.66
CA ALA A 695 -34.51 -10.00 17.24
C ALA A 695 -35.77 -9.65 16.43
N LEU A 696 -35.62 -9.37 15.14
CA LEU A 696 -36.75 -9.18 14.24
C LEU A 696 -37.68 -10.42 14.27
N PRO A 697 -39.02 -10.28 14.34
CA PRO A 697 -39.93 -11.41 14.47
C PRO A 697 -39.71 -12.52 13.44
N ASP A 698 -39.63 -12.16 12.15
CA ASP A 698 -39.40 -13.12 11.07
C ASP A 698 -38.04 -13.86 11.18
N VAL A 699 -37.03 -13.23 11.78
CA VAL A 699 -35.71 -13.83 12.02
C VAL A 699 -35.77 -14.78 13.21
N ALA A 700 -36.38 -14.35 14.31
CA ALA A 700 -36.59 -15.18 15.50
C ALA A 700 -37.38 -16.44 15.14
N ASP A 701 -38.50 -16.28 14.43
CA ASP A 701 -39.34 -17.39 13.98
C ASP A 701 -38.55 -18.36 13.09
N ALA A 702 -37.75 -17.86 12.15
CA ALA A 702 -36.96 -18.71 11.25
C ALA A 702 -35.85 -19.49 11.97
N LEU A 703 -35.21 -18.89 12.98
CA LEU A 703 -34.13 -19.55 13.75
C LEU A 703 -34.70 -20.54 14.79
N LEU A 704 -35.79 -20.17 15.47
CA LEU A 704 -36.43 -21.00 16.50
C LEU A 704 -37.22 -22.18 15.92
N ALA A 705 -37.82 -22.04 14.73
CA ALA A 705 -38.60 -23.11 14.09
C ALA A 705 -37.79 -24.38 13.75
N THR A 706 -36.46 -24.34 13.90
CA THR A 706 -35.56 -25.46 13.58
C THR A 706 -35.01 -26.16 14.82
N ASP A 707 -35.44 -25.77 16.03
CA ASP A 707 -34.85 -26.16 17.33
C ASP A 707 -33.32 -25.91 17.41
N ALA A 708 -32.79 -25.11 16.48
CA ALA A 708 -31.36 -24.89 16.31
C ALA A 708 -30.82 -23.81 17.26
N PHE A 709 -31.69 -22.91 17.73
CA PHE A 709 -31.36 -21.78 18.60
C PHE A 709 -32.23 -21.77 19.85
N LEU A 710 -31.66 -21.35 20.98
CA LEU A 710 -32.39 -21.01 22.21
C LEU A 710 -32.70 -19.50 22.23
N LEU A 711 -33.78 -19.10 22.91
CA LEU A 711 -34.10 -17.69 23.16
C LEU A 711 -33.99 -17.40 24.65
N GLU A 712 -33.17 -16.42 25.04
CA GLU A 712 -33.04 -15.96 26.42
C GLU A 712 -33.38 -14.46 26.53
N GLY A 713 -34.46 -14.13 27.24
CA GLY A 713 -34.83 -12.74 27.61
C GLY A 713 -36.03 -12.09 26.89
N GLY A 714 -37.01 -12.86 26.39
CA GLY A 714 -37.98 -12.41 25.36
C GLY A 714 -39.28 -11.66 25.73
N ASP A 715 -39.56 -11.21 26.96
CA ASP A 715 -40.90 -10.67 27.29
C ASP A 715 -41.01 -9.13 27.43
N ALA A 716 -39.96 -8.35 27.14
CA ALA A 716 -40.01 -6.90 27.33
C ALA A 716 -39.24 -6.10 26.25
N CYS A 717 -39.76 -6.03 25.03
CA CYS A 717 -39.48 -4.91 24.14
C CYS A 717 -40.68 -4.66 23.22
N ALA A 718 -41.36 -3.53 23.43
CA ALA A 718 -42.38 -3.02 22.53
C ALA A 718 -41.71 -2.52 21.25
N HIS A 719 -42.09 -3.08 20.11
CA HIS A 719 -41.82 -2.48 18.81
C HIS A 719 -42.79 -1.32 18.63
N ASP A 720 -42.35 -0.10 18.97
CA ASP A 720 -42.94 1.15 18.49
C ASP A 720 -41.99 1.80 17.46
#